data_AF-D8DZD6-F1
#
_entry.id   AF-D8DZD6-F1
#
_cell.length_a   1.000
_cell.length_b   1.000
_cell.length_c   1.000
_cell.angle_alpha   90.00
_cell.angle_beta   90.00
_cell.angle_gamma   90.00
#
_symmetry.space_group_name_H-M   'P 1'
#
loop_
_entity.id
_entity.type
_entity.pdbx_description
1 polymer ?
#
loop_
_entity_poly.entity_id
_entity_poly.type
_entity_poly.pdbx_seq_one_letter_code
_entity_poly.pdbx_strand_id
1 'polypeptide(L)'
;MQSHALSVKPAYTVMGNDTTVQIFLYSPDSRQGLHAAYMGDDECWHEIGKLLDSDYGPWGSDKKMFHPFVTKANDGTWRALWGVNDKAPAFAVAYSEDLLIWRPQDYPVLREKGVSEPVAYEMQDGTWDVYVKTREGKRYLHGDQQMRHFEEDSLMVTADDILWDRDTATVNGKCYQGNEFDIPLLHLNYLASELQARDMQNEADTKALPLVFMNNVGKPVTSPVFATLDVDFNHTKQISDRLYGIFFEDISYGADGGLWAEMIQNGDFEYNKDDRKKVWNATTAWKPELKIDTKQPLSRNNPHYAVLSKAPVYNYGWDGIEIKRGAQYTISFYARNIDANSKREKLRIALLNGNHEVITDAKFKVENHQWSYYQAIFNIEDKPKKNISLDKVFLAIIPDEKAKGEIAIDMVSLVPQDTYKGHGLRKDLAETIAELQPKFVRFPGGCMLHGDGLGNIYHWKESIGKYQDRKPAPNIWRYHQTKRMGFYEYFQWCEDMGAEPLPVLAAGVPCQNSQANEDGLAGQQNGIPMSQMPAYVQDVLDLIEWANGDANTSNWAKMRAEAGHPAPFNLKMIGIGNEDLISTVFEERYLMISRAVKAKYPDMEVIGTVGPFHYPSSDYIEGWKIAKREKFKDSKGNVANLFSAVDEHYYEQPSWFLNHQNYYDDYDRKASKVYLGEYASRGKDERDNALAEALHLTNIERNGDVVEMASYAPMLCKVGHSNWQPDMIYFTNRDVKTTLNYQVQKDFSTHSGDIYVESKLNIDEALKKYVGISVVKNSKSNKTWLRVVNILSQPLNLKIGEKTIMVNARDWKVIEL
;
A
#
# COMPACT_ATOMS: atom_id res chain seq x y z
N MET A 1 -11.90 28.75 11.12
CA MET A 1 -10.86 29.13 12.09
C MET A 1 -9.53 28.93 11.39
N GLN A 2 -8.63 29.89 11.47
CA GLN A 2 -7.37 29.91 10.73
C GLN A 2 -6.50 28.72 11.14
N SER A 3 -6.15 27.82 10.21
CA SER A 3 -5.17 26.76 10.39
C SER A 3 -3.77 27.36 10.26
N HIS A 4 -2.99 27.37 11.33
CA HIS A 4 -1.58 27.72 11.27
C HIS A 4 -0.78 26.56 10.66
N ALA A 5 -0.16 26.82 9.51
CA ALA A 5 0.81 25.92 8.90
C ALA A 5 2.00 25.70 9.85
N LEU A 6 2.27 24.43 10.17
CA LEU A 6 3.39 23.98 11.00
C LEU A 6 4.73 24.25 10.31
N SER A 7 5.28 25.44 10.56
CA SER A 7 6.71 25.73 10.46
C SER A 7 7.39 25.08 11.68
N VAL A 8 7.97 23.90 11.53
CA VAL A 8 8.74 23.25 12.59
C VAL A 8 10.07 23.99 12.79
N LYS A 9 10.03 24.95 13.71
CA LYS A 9 11.14 25.31 14.61
C LYS A 9 10.77 24.77 16.00
N PRO A 10 11.73 24.38 16.86
CA PRO A 10 11.42 24.05 18.25
C PRO A 10 10.63 25.22 18.86
N ALA A 11 9.41 24.95 19.30
CA ALA A 11 8.37 25.99 19.42
C ALA A 11 8.54 26.93 20.62
N TYR A 12 9.53 26.75 21.50
CA TYR A 12 9.81 27.74 22.54
C TYR A 12 11.14 27.50 23.26
N THR A 13 11.81 28.61 23.61
CA THR A 13 12.70 28.67 24.77
C THR A 13 11.80 29.06 25.95
N VAL A 14 11.64 28.20 26.96
CA VAL A 14 10.89 28.57 28.18
C VAL A 14 11.66 29.67 28.90
N MET A 15 11.35 30.92 28.60
CA MET A 15 11.86 32.07 29.33
C MET A 15 10.71 32.74 30.07
N GLY A 16 10.52 32.35 31.33
CA GLY A 16 9.58 33.01 32.24
C GLY A 16 9.27 32.16 33.47
N ASN A 17 9.35 32.79 34.64
CA ASN A 17 8.92 32.22 35.93
C ASN A 17 7.39 32.17 36.02
N ASP A 18 6.76 31.26 35.29
CA ASP A 18 5.38 30.84 35.54
C ASP A 18 5.40 29.46 36.20
N THR A 19 4.58 29.30 37.24
CA THR A 19 4.54 28.19 38.21
C THR A 19 4.83 26.82 37.60
N THR A 20 5.64 26.00 38.28
CA THR A 20 5.83 24.58 37.92
C THR A 20 4.59 23.78 38.31
N VAL A 21 4.27 22.75 37.52
CA VAL A 21 3.21 21.79 37.80
C VAL A 21 3.79 20.38 37.69
N GLN A 22 3.35 19.49 38.58
CA GLN A 22 3.71 18.09 38.52
C GLN A 22 2.85 17.38 37.47
N ILE A 23 3.50 16.61 36.61
CA ILE A 23 2.86 15.67 35.70
C ILE A 23 3.25 14.23 36.04
N PHE A 24 2.37 13.31 35.70
CA PHE A 24 2.57 11.87 35.85
C PHE A 24 2.33 11.20 34.50
N LEU A 25 3.36 10.50 34.01
CA LEU A 25 3.32 9.77 32.75
C LEU A 25 3.15 8.28 33.02
N TYR A 26 2.10 7.69 32.46
CA TYR A 26 1.68 6.31 32.79
C TYR A 26 0.96 5.64 31.61
N SER A 27 0.78 4.32 31.67
CA SER A 27 -0.05 3.58 30.70
C SER A 27 -1.20 2.92 31.44
N PRO A 28 -2.48 3.25 31.14
CA PRO A 28 -3.60 2.70 31.91
C PRO A 28 -3.82 1.19 31.71
N ASP A 29 -3.49 0.69 30.52
CA ASP A 29 -3.41 -0.73 30.13
C ASP A 29 -2.45 -0.87 28.94
N SER A 30 -1.93 -2.09 28.71
CA SER A 30 -1.06 -2.42 27.58
C SER A 30 -1.58 -1.99 26.20
N ARG A 31 -2.89 -1.83 26.01
CA ARG A 31 -3.50 -1.42 24.72
C ARG A 31 -3.86 0.06 24.64
N GLN A 32 -3.60 0.83 25.69
CA GLN A 32 -4.02 2.23 25.76
C GLN A 32 -2.86 3.22 25.53
N GLY A 33 -1.63 2.73 25.41
CA GLY A 33 -0.47 3.59 25.16
C GLY A 33 -0.11 4.48 26.35
N LEU A 34 0.76 5.45 26.11
CA LEU A 34 1.25 6.39 27.10
C LEU A 34 0.27 7.55 27.27
N HIS A 35 -0.13 7.82 28.51
CA HIS A 35 -1.01 8.91 28.93
C HIS A 35 -0.25 9.86 29.85
N ALA A 36 -0.78 11.08 29.99
CA ALA A 36 -0.33 12.06 30.96
C ALA A 36 -1.48 12.51 31.87
N ALA A 37 -1.15 12.75 33.14
CA ALA A 37 -1.99 13.42 34.13
C ALA A 37 -1.22 14.57 34.78
N TYR A 38 -1.92 15.53 35.38
CA TYR A 38 -1.31 16.62 36.15
C TYR A 38 -1.88 16.68 37.56
N MET A 39 -1.07 17.16 38.51
CA MET A 39 -1.52 17.43 39.88
C MET A 39 -2.25 18.77 39.92
N GLY A 40 -3.54 18.75 40.29
CA GLY A 40 -4.36 19.94 40.45
C GLY A 40 -4.20 20.63 41.81
N ASP A 41 -4.76 21.84 41.92
CA ASP A 41 -4.81 22.60 43.18
C ASP A 41 -5.66 21.91 44.27
N ASP A 42 -6.50 20.96 43.88
CA ASP A 42 -7.27 20.08 44.76
C ASP A 42 -6.48 18.87 45.27
N GLU A 43 -5.16 18.86 45.04
CA GLU A 43 -4.23 17.78 45.39
C GLU A 43 -4.65 16.42 44.79
N CYS A 44 -5.35 16.46 43.65
CA CYS A 44 -5.77 15.28 42.91
C CYS A 44 -5.13 15.24 41.53
N TRP A 45 -4.87 14.03 41.02
CA TRP A 45 -4.36 13.83 39.67
C TRP A 45 -5.50 13.83 38.64
N HIS A 46 -5.40 14.73 37.66
CA HIS A 46 -6.36 14.90 36.57
C HIS A 46 -5.76 14.44 35.25
N GLU A 47 -6.47 13.58 34.51
CA GLU A 47 -6.01 13.07 33.22
C GLU A 47 -6.03 14.16 32.13
N ILE A 48 -4.97 14.23 31.33
CA ILE A 48 -4.83 15.13 30.19
C ILE A 48 -5.27 14.40 28.90
N GLY A 49 -4.73 13.20 28.69
CA GLY A 49 -5.01 12.38 27.52
C GLY A 49 -3.84 11.51 27.08
N LYS A 50 -4.02 10.83 25.94
CA LYS A 50 -3.02 9.93 25.34
C LYS A 50 -1.99 10.69 24.53
N LEU A 51 -0.72 10.33 24.69
CA LEU A 51 0.44 10.96 24.05
C LEU A 51 1.08 10.10 22.95
N LEU A 52 1.14 8.77 23.14
CA LEU A 52 1.89 7.85 22.26
C LEU A 52 1.28 6.45 22.28
N ASP A 53 1.14 5.82 21.11
CA ASP A 53 0.77 4.41 20.96
C ASP A 53 2.01 3.54 20.63
N SER A 54 1.85 2.22 20.64
CA SER A 54 2.90 1.28 20.20
C SER A 54 2.65 0.83 18.76
N ASP A 55 3.65 0.99 17.90
CA ASP A 55 3.62 0.60 16.48
C ASP A 55 4.21 -0.80 16.24
N TYR A 56 4.53 -1.54 17.31
CA TYR A 56 5.20 -2.83 17.16
C TYR A 56 4.28 -3.93 16.63
N GLY A 57 4.71 -4.60 15.56
CA GLY A 57 4.12 -5.84 15.08
C GLY A 57 2.77 -5.70 14.39
N PRO A 58 2.05 -6.82 14.17
CA PRO A 58 0.83 -6.85 13.37
C PRO A 58 -0.35 -6.12 14.03
N TRP A 59 -1.26 -5.64 13.18
CA TRP A 59 -2.52 -5.02 13.59
C TRP A 59 -3.26 -5.80 14.68
N GLY A 60 -3.60 -5.12 15.77
CA GLY A 60 -4.45 -5.62 16.84
C GLY A 60 -3.77 -6.51 17.90
N SER A 61 -2.93 -7.48 17.52
CA SER A 61 -2.40 -8.45 18.51
C SER A 61 -1.22 -7.93 19.33
N ASP A 62 -0.31 -7.19 18.70
CA ASP A 62 1.00 -6.85 19.28
C ASP A 62 1.27 -5.34 19.42
N LYS A 63 0.35 -4.48 18.95
CA LYS A 63 0.35 -3.02 19.17
C LYS A 63 0.11 -2.70 20.66
N LYS A 64 1.11 -2.98 21.50
CA LYS A 64 1.02 -2.92 22.97
C LYS A 64 2.23 -2.25 23.59
N MET A 65 1.99 -1.66 24.76
CA MET A 65 2.98 -0.94 25.57
C MET A 65 3.04 -1.55 26.98
N PHE A 66 4.09 -2.31 27.29
CA PHE A 66 4.26 -2.93 28.61
C PHE A 66 5.32 -2.20 29.44
N HIS A 67 4.95 -1.82 30.66
CA HIS A 67 5.84 -1.20 31.66
C HIS A 67 6.63 -0.01 31.08
N PRO A 68 5.94 1.03 30.57
CA PRO A 68 6.64 2.17 30.01
C PRO A 68 7.53 2.84 31.07
N PHE A 69 8.65 3.35 30.58
CA PHE A 69 9.58 4.19 31.32
C PHE A 69 9.78 5.46 30.51
N VAL A 70 9.54 6.60 31.13
CA VAL A 70 9.85 7.89 30.54
C VAL A 70 10.98 8.52 31.33
N THR A 71 11.88 9.20 30.62
CA THR A 71 12.93 10.01 31.23
C THR A 71 13.13 11.29 30.44
N LYS A 72 13.57 12.34 31.14
CA LYS A 72 13.88 13.64 30.58
C LYS A 72 15.39 13.77 30.44
N ALA A 73 15.85 13.97 29.22
CA ALA A 73 17.26 14.17 28.90
C ALA A 73 17.73 15.56 29.34
N ASN A 74 19.06 15.71 29.50
CA ASN A 74 19.72 16.95 29.91
C ASN A 74 19.52 18.09 28.90
N ASP A 75 19.29 17.77 27.63
CA ASP A 75 18.95 18.73 26.57
C ASP A 75 17.49 19.24 26.64
N GLY A 76 16.70 18.72 27.60
CA GLY A 76 15.29 19.08 27.83
C GLY A 76 14.29 18.21 27.06
N THR A 77 14.76 17.28 26.23
CA THR A 77 13.93 16.37 25.43
C THR A 77 13.56 15.12 26.21
N TRP A 78 12.72 14.26 25.63
CA TRP A 78 12.13 13.11 26.30
C TRP A 78 12.47 11.80 25.60
N ARG A 79 12.59 10.72 26.39
CA ARG A 79 12.73 9.34 25.90
C ARG A 79 11.66 8.49 26.55
N ALA A 80 10.93 7.72 25.76
CA ALA A 80 10.01 6.70 26.24
C ALA A 80 10.50 5.32 25.80
N LEU A 81 10.56 4.37 26.73
CA LEU A 81 10.95 2.99 26.51
C LEU A 81 9.87 2.05 27.04
N TRP A 82 9.60 0.94 26.34
CA TRP A 82 8.66 -0.07 26.85
C TRP A 82 8.92 -1.47 26.28
N GLY A 83 8.50 -2.49 27.01
CA GLY A 83 8.47 -3.86 26.50
C GLY A 83 7.34 -4.03 25.48
N VAL A 84 7.58 -4.78 24.40
CA VAL A 84 6.60 -4.93 23.31
C VAL A 84 5.71 -6.17 23.48
N ASN A 85 6.26 -7.28 23.98
CA ASN A 85 5.55 -8.48 24.42
C ASN A 85 6.49 -9.40 25.20
N ASP A 86 6.04 -10.61 25.56
CA ASP A 86 6.78 -11.59 26.37
C ASP A 86 7.66 -12.56 25.55
N LYS A 87 7.74 -12.40 24.23
CA LYS A 87 8.39 -13.35 23.30
C LYS A 87 9.47 -12.73 22.44
N ALA A 88 9.32 -11.46 22.11
CA ALA A 88 10.23 -10.73 21.25
C ALA A 88 11.58 -10.56 21.95
N PRO A 89 12.69 -10.63 21.19
CA PRO A 89 13.99 -10.23 21.68
C PRO A 89 14.19 -8.72 21.53
N ALA A 90 13.16 -7.92 21.77
CA ALA A 90 13.20 -6.48 21.51
C ALA A 90 12.35 -5.71 22.53
N PHE A 91 12.73 -4.46 22.74
CA PHE A 91 11.91 -3.43 23.37
C PHE A 91 11.73 -2.27 22.39
N ALA A 92 10.86 -1.32 22.72
CA ALA A 92 10.63 -0.14 21.90
C ALA A 92 11.20 1.10 22.56
N VAL A 93 11.65 2.05 21.74
CA VAL A 93 12.09 3.38 22.18
C VAL A 93 11.52 4.45 21.25
N ALA A 94 11.11 5.57 21.83
CA ALA A 94 10.69 6.76 21.10
C ALA A 94 11.27 8.02 21.74
N TYR A 95 11.46 9.05 20.91
CA TYR A 95 11.99 10.34 21.29
C TYR A 95 10.93 11.42 21.09
N SER A 96 10.86 12.41 21.97
CA SER A 96 10.02 13.61 21.76
C SER A 96 10.71 14.88 22.26
N GLU A 97 10.51 15.99 21.55
CA GLU A 97 10.96 17.32 21.99
C GLU A 97 10.00 17.92 23.03
N ASP A 98 8.72 17.56 22.99
CA ASP A 98 7.64 18.32 23.63
C ASP A 98 6.55 17.44 24.29
N LEU A 99 6.75 16.13 24.39
CA LEU A 99 5.78 15.11 24.86
C LEU A 99 4.55 14.88 23.96
N LEU A 100 4.39 15.64 22.88
CA LEU A 100 3.23 15.57 22.00
C LEU A 100 3.57 14.97 20.63
N ILE A 101 4.71 15.38 20.07
CA ILE A 101 5.23 14.90 18.79
C ILE A 101 6.35 13.92 19.10
N TRP A 102 6.07 12.65 18.93
CA TRP A 102 7.03 11.57 19.06
C TRP A 102 7.62 11.23 17.70
N ARG A 103 8.92 10.92 17.67
CA ARG A 103 9.56 10.33 16.50
C ARG A 103 9.05 8.90 16.26
N PRO A 104 9.22 8.37 15.03
CA PRO A 104 9.01 6.96 14.76
C PRO A 104 9.77 6.08 15.75
N GLN A 105 9.19 4.95 16.08
CA GLN A 105 9.70 4.05 17.10
C GLN A 105 10.86 3.22 16.55
N ASP A 106 11.91 3.07 17.35
CA ASP A 106 12.98 2.12 17.08
C ASP A 106 12.80 0.88 17.98
N TYR A 107 13.27 -0.28 17.51
CA TYR A 107 13.14 -1.55 18.21
C TYR A 107 14.51 -2.21 18.43
N PRO A 108 15.28 -1.80 19.46
CA PRO A 108 16.56 -2.41 19.76
C PRO A 108 16.40 -3.91 20.03
N VAL A 109 17.23 -4.73 19.37
CA VAL A 109 17.17 -6.18 19.42
C VAL A 109 18.31 -6.73 20.29
N LEU A 110 17.97 -7.63 21.20
CA LEU A 110 18.90 -8.32 22.10
C LEU A 110 19.09 -9.78 21.66
N ARG A 111 20.11 -10.45 22.22
CA ARG A 111 20.32 -11.89 22.00
C ARG A 111 19.28 -12.78 22.71
N GLU A 112 18.58 -12.25 23.72
CA GLU A 112 17.63 -12.98 24.55
C GLU A 112 16.18 -12.57 24.31
N LYS A 113 15.26 -13.53 24.44
CA LYS A 113 13.82 -13.33 24.26
C LYS A 113 13.12 -12.87 25.54
N GLY A 114 11.94 -12.28 25.38
CA GLY A 114 11.08 -11.86 26.48
C GLY A 114 11.64 -10.65 27.20
N VAL A 115 12.07 -9.66 26.42
CA VAL A 115 12.62 -8.41 26.92
C VAL A 115 11.50 -7.58 27.55
N SER A 116 11.69 -7.12 28.79
CA SER A 116 10.71 -6.35 29.54
C SER A 116 11.35 -5.30 30.43
N GLU A 117 10.52 -4.36 30.88
CA GLU A 117 10.87 -3.32 31.85
C GLU A 117 12.17 -2.56 31.48
N PRO A 118 12.26 -1.96 30.28
CA PRO A 118 13.41 -1.16 29.95
C PRO A 118 13.49 0.10 30.83
N VAL A 119 14.70 0.45 31.27
CA VAL A 119 15.05 1.72 31.93
C VAL A 119 16.29 2.30 31.29
N ALA A 120 16.38 3.63 31.25
CA ALA A 120 17.49 4.32 30.62
C ALA A 120 17.97 5.50 31.46
N TYR A 121 19.29 5.68 31.52
CA TYR A 121 19.96 6.74 32.26
C TYR A 121 20.98 7.42 31.38
N GLU A 122 20.90 8.75 31.29
CA GLU A 122 21.87 9.53 30.52
C GLU A 122 23.19 9.66 31.28
N MET A 123 24.28 9.44 30.56
CA MET A 123 25.65 9.53 31.05
C MET A 123 26.21 10.94 30.87
N GLN A 124 27.32 11.26 31.54
CA GLN A 124 27.92 12.59 31.49
C GLN A 124 28.40 13.01 30.09
N ASP A 125 28.70 12.04 29.23
CA ASP A 125 29.09 12.28 27.83
C ASP A 125 27.88 12.33 26.87
N GLY A 126 26.66 12.28 27.43
CA GLY A 126 25.39 12.29 26.71
C GLY A 126 24.96 10.93 26.15
N THR A 127 25.78 9.88 26.27
CA THR A 127 25.38 8.50 25.91
C THR A 127 24.39 7.94 26.92
N TRP A 128 23.80 6.78 26.63
CA TRP A 128 22.75 6.20 27.46
C TRP A 128 23.08 4.80 27.95
N ASP A 129 22.93 4.61 29.25
CA ASP A 129 22.94 3.29 29.88
C ASP A 129 21.51 2.76 29.92
N VAL A 130 21.25 1.65 29.20
CA VAL A 130 19.93 1.03 29.14
C VAL A 130 19.95 -0.34 29.81
N TYR A 131 19.08 -0.55 30.79
CA TYR A 131 18.93 -1.82 31.49
C TYR A 131 17.57 -2.43 31.20
N VAL A 132 17.55 -3.74 30.96
CA VAL A 132 16.32 -4.50 30.68
C VAL A 132 16.30 -5.82 31.46
N LYS A 133 15.10 -6.33 31.71
CA LYS A 133 14.90 -7.71 32.19
C LYS A 133 14.62 -8.63 31.00
N THR A 134 15.04 -9.87 31.12
CA THR A 134 14.81 -10.94 30.13
C THR A 134 14.37 -12.22 30.85
N ARG A 135 14.08 -13.27 30.08
CA ARG A 135 13.79 -14.60 30.67
C ARG A 135 15.00 -15.22 31.39
N GLU A 136 16.22 -14.82 31.04
CA GLU A 136 17.46 -15.43 31.56
C GLU A 136 18.13 -14.55 32.63
N GLY A 137 17.75 -13.28 32.76
CA GLY A 137 18.27 -12.40 33.79
C GLY A 137 18.11 -10.92 33.44
N LYS A 138 19.17 -10.15 33.71
CA LYS A 138 19.24 -8.72 33.41
C LYS A 138 20.28 -8.47 32.32
N ARG A 139 19.94 -7.64 31.35
CA ARG A 139 20.81 -7.24 30.23
C ARG A 139 21.00 -5.73 30.21
N TYR A 140 22.09 -5.33 29.56
CA TYR A 140 22.52 -3.95 29.47
C TYR A 140 22.92 -3.62 28.03
N LEU A 141 22.55 -2.41 27.60
CA LEU A 141 22.89 -1.86 26.31
C LEU A 141 23.43 -0.44 26.47
N HIS A 142 24.40 -0.10 25.62
CA HIS A 142 24.83 1.27 25.40
C HIS A 142 24.02 1.89 24.25
N GLY A 143 23.31 2.97 24.53
CA GLY A 143 22.67 3.81 23.51
C GLY A 143 23.55 5.00 23.14
N ASP A 144 23.58 5.35 21.86
CA ASP A 144 24.20 6.60 21.42
C ASP A 144 23.46 7.84 21.97
N GLN A 145 24.02 9.04 21.78
CA GLN A 145 23.46 10.28 22.35
C GLN A 145 22.01 10.55 21.93
N GLN A 146 21.62 10.05 20.76
CA GLN A 146 20.28 10.25 20.19
C GLN A 146 19.32 9.09 20.52
N MET A 147 19.82 8.03 21.18
CA MET A 147 19.12 6.76 21.39
C MET A 147 18.58 6.15 20.09
N ARG A 148 19.38 6.19 19.02
CA ARG A 148 19.06 5.61 17.71
C ARG A 148 19.80 4.31 17.46
N HIS A 149 21.03 4.21 17.95
CA HIS A 149 21.85 3.01 17.84
C HIS A 149 22.13 2.45 19.22
N PHE A 150 22.08 1.13 19.33
CA PHE A 150 22.21 0.40 20.57
C PHE A 150 23.19 -0.75 20.40
N GLU A 151 24.08 -0.92 21.38
CA GLU A 151 25.03 -2.01 21.46
C GLU A 151 24.83 -2.78 22.76
N GLU A 152 24.46 -4.06 22.67
CA GLU A 152 24.32 -4.92 23.85
C GLU A 152 25.70 -5.32 24.41
N ASP A 153 25.93 -5.13 25.71
CA ASP A 153 27.16 -5.57 26.36
C ASP A 153 27.24 -7.10 26.40
N SER A 154 28.39 -7.67 26.09
CA SER A 154 28.68 -9.09 26.16
C SER A 154 28.30 -9.79 27.48
N LEU A 155 28.36 -9.10 28.64
CA LEU A 155 28.19 -9.67 29.98
C LEU A 155 26.75 -9.53 30.52
N MET A 156 26.40 -10.36 31.52
CA MET A 156 25.18 -10.19 32.30
C MET A 156 25.37 -9.14 33.39
N VAL A 157 24.32 -8.41 33.71
CA VAL A 157 24.37 -7.28 34.66
C VAL A 157 24.07 -7.76 36.08
N THR A 158 24.82 -7.26 37.06
CA THR A 158 24.52 -7.42 38.51
C THR A 158 23.84 -6.17 39.09
N ALA A 159 23.05 -5.45 38.30
CA ALA A 159 22.43 -4.20 38.72
C ALA A 159 21.34 -4.44 39.77
N ASP A 160 21.26 -3.54 40.75
CA ASP A 160 20.26 -3.56 41.82
C ASP A 160 18.86 -3.28 41.27
N ASP A 161 17.84 -3.91 41.86
CA ASP A 161 16.43 -3.75 41.43
C ASP A 161 15.91 -2.31 41.57
N ILE A 162 16.58 -1.46 42.36
CA ILE A 162 16.24 -0.03 42.55
C ILE A 162 16.22 0.77 41.24
N LEU A 163 16.94 0.33 40.20
CA LEU A 163 16.89 0.96 38.88
C LEU A 163 15.50 0.84 38.22
N TRP A 164 14.70 -0.15 38.63
CA TRP A 164 13.37 -0.39 38.07
C TRP A 164 12.24 0.23 38.90
N ASP A 165 12.56 0.93 39.98
CA ASP A 165 11.55 1.62 40.77
C ASP A 165 10.79 2.65 39.92
N ARG A 166 9.50 2.80 40.24
CA ARG A 166 8.55 3.67 39.55
C ARG A 166 7.75 4.45 40.57
N ASP A 167 7.36 5.66 40.20
CA ASP A 167 6.43 6.45 40.98
C ASP A 167 5.02 5.85 40.90
N THR A 168 4.17 6.22 41.85
CA THR A 168 2.76 5.76 41.88
C THR A 168 1.81 6.92 42.13
N ALA A 169 0.80 7.04 41.27
CA ALA A 169 -0.25 8.04 41.41
C ALA A 169 -1.64 7.42 41.25
N THR A 170 -2.64 8.00 41.93
CA THR A 170 -4.05 7.63 41.76
C THR A 170 -4.73 8.61 40.81
N VAL A 171 -4.95 8.19 39.56
CA VAL A 171 -5.63 8.98 38.52
C VAL A 171 -7.04 8.44 38.36
N ASN A 172 -8.05 9.32 38.43
CA ASN A 172 -9.47 8.93 38.28
C ASN A 172 -9.89 7.73 39.17
N GLY A 173 -9.33 7.64 40.38
CA GLY A 173 -9.65 6.60 41.36
C GLY A 173 -8.95 5.26 41.17
N LYS A 174 -8.01 5.14 40.22
CA LYS A 174 -7.17 3.94 40.03
C LYS A 174 -5.70 4.27 40.23
N CYS A 175 -4.99 3.43 40.96
CA CYS A 175 -3.55 3.57 41.19
C CYS A 175 -2.77 2.97 40.00
N TYR A 176 -1.78 3.71 39.52
CA TYR A 176 -0.92 3.35 38.39
C TYR A 176 0.55 3.53 38.76
N GLN A 177 1.43 2.78 38.09
CA GLN A 177 2.88 3.00 38.10
C GLN A 177 3.29 3.85 36.90
N GLY A 178 4.28 4.72 37.08
CA GLY A 178 4.72 5.65 36.05
C GLY A 178 5.95 6.45 36.46
N ASN A 179 6.09 7.63 35.87
CA ASN A 179 7.17 8.57 36.16
C ASN A 179 6.61 9.98 36.41
N GLU A 180 7.01 10.60 37.52
CA GLU A 180 6.64 11.96 37.89
C GLU A 180 7.69 12.99 37.44
N PHE A 181 7.23 14.15 36.96
CA PHE A 181 8.10 15.24 36.54
C PHE A 181 7.51 16.61 36.88
N ASP A 182 8.36 17.57 37.21
CA ASP A 182 7.99 18.98 37.22
C ASP A 182 8.18 19.57 35.81
N ILE A 183 7.12 20.20 35.28
CA ILE A 183 7.16 20.96 34.02
C ILE A 183 6.62 22.38 34.22
N PRO A 184 6.96 23.33 33.33
CA PRO A 184 6.33 24.65 33.33
C PRO A 184 4.82 24.53 33.07
N LEU A 185 3.98 25.27 33.80
CA LEU A 185 2.52 25.30 33.58
C LEU A 185 2.15 25.65 32.12
N LEU A 186 2.95 26.49 31.46
CA LEU A 186 2.77 26.81 30.04
C LEU A 186 2.84 25.55 29.14
N HIS A 187 3.74 24.61 29.46
CA HIS A 187 3.88 23.37 28.70
C HIS A 187 2.67 22.45 28.91
N LEU A 188 2.15 22.34 30.15
CA LEU A 188 0.88 21.64 30.41
C LEU A 188 -0.29 22.23 29.61
N ASN A 189 -0.42 23.56 29.61
CA ASN A 189 -1.48 24.26 28.88
C ASN A 189 -1.38 24.01 27.37
N TYR A 190 -0.16 24.01 26.83
CA TYR A 190 0.10 23.65 25.44
C TYR A 190 -0.40 22.23 25.12
N LEU A 191 0.02 21.22 25.90
CA LEU A 191 -0.39 19.83 25.73
C LEU A 191 -1.91 19.66 25.75
N ALA A 192 -2.57 20.21 26.77
CA ALA A 192 -4.03 20.11 26.91
C ALA A 192 -4.77 20.78 25.74
N SER A 193 -4.31 21.96 25.31
CA SER A 193 -4.94 22.70 24.21
C SER A 193 -4.81 21.99 22.86
N GLU A 194 -3.65 21.41 22.56
CA GLU A 194 -3.41 20.70 21.31
C GLU A 194 -4.18 19.38 21.24
N LEU A 195 -4.22 18.62 22.32
CA LEU A 195 -5.01 17.38 22.39
C LEU A 195 -6.51 17.69 22.22
N GLN A 196 -7.02 18.72 22.91
CA GLN A 196 -8.40 19.16 22.75
C GLN A 196 -8.71 19.60 21.31
N ALA A 197 -7.79 20.35 20.67
CA ALA A 197 -7.96 20.79 19.28
C ALA A 197 -7.98 19.60 18.30
N ARG A 198 -7.12 18.60 18.50
CA ARG A 198 -7.12 17.35 17.72
C ARG A 198 -8.44 16.60 17.87
N ASP A 199 -8.96 16.46 19.09
CA ASP A 199 -10.24 15.80 19.33
C ASP A 199 -11.41 16.52 18.65
N MET A 200 -11.46 17.85 18.73
CA MET A 200 -12.48 18.67 18.05
C MET A 200 -12.40 18.53 16.52
N GLN A 201 -11.19 18.48 15.96
CA GLN A 201 -10.98 18.30 14.53
C GLN A 201 -11.40 16.89 14.08
N ASN A 202 -10.98 15.85 14.81
CA ASN A 202 -11.41 14.46 14.57
C ASN A 202 -12.94 14.31 14.61
N GLU A 203 -13.61 14.98 15.56
CA GLU A 203 -15.08 15.01 15.62
C GLU A 203 -15.68 15.72 14.40
N ALA A 204 -15.04 16.78 13.89
CA ALA A 204 -15.50 17.49 12.70
C ALA A 204 -15.33 16.66 11.41
N ASP A 205 -14.24 15.91 11.30
CA ASP A 205 -13.88 15.14 10.11
C ASP A 205 -14.65 13.83 9.99
N THR A 206 -15.13 13.30 11.10
CA THR A 206 -15.92 12.05 11.14
C THR A 206 -17.42 12.27 10.99
N LYS A 207 -17.89 13.53 10.91
CA LYS A 207 -19.30 13.85 10.67
C LYS A 207 -19.75 13.43 9.27
N ALA A 208 -20.99 13.01 9.13
CA ALA A 208 -21.60 12.83 7.80
C ALA A 208 -21.72 14.18 7.08
N LEU A 209 -21.68 14.16 5.74
CA LEU A 209 -21.92 15.39 4.97
C LEU A 209 -23.32 15.94 5.27
N PRO A 210 -23.48 17.26 5.45
CA PRO A 210 -24.79 17.83 5.78
C PRO A 210 -25.77 17.69 4.61
N LEU A 211 -27.05 17.51 4.92
CA LEU A 211 -28.15 17.54 3.95
C LEU A 211 -28.94 18.86 3.98
N VAL A 212 -28.79 19.62 5.07
CA VAL A 212 -29.39 20.94 5.25
C VAL A 212 -28.27 21.96 5.35
N PHE A 213 -28.31 22.95 4.47
CA PHE A 213 -27.28 23.98 4.38
C PHE A 213 -27.85 25.30 4.86
N MET A 214 -27.06 26.04 5.64
CA MET A 214 -27.42 27.37 6.11
C MET A 214 -26.72 28.41 5.27
N ASN A 215 -27.43 29.47 4.91
CA ASN A 215 -26.85 30.65 4.28
C ASN A 215 -26.12 31.52 5.33
N ASN A 216 -25.46 32.60 4.88
CA ASN A 216 -24.71 33.51 5.76
C ASN A 216 -25.53 34.18 6.88
N VAL A 217 -26.87 34.21 6.78
CA VAL A 217 -27.77 34.71 7.83
C VAL A 217 -28.39 33.60 8.68
N GLY A 218 -27.89 32.37 8.58
CA GLY A 218 -28.32 31.23 9.41
C GLY A 218 -29.68 30.64 9.02
N LYS A 219 -30.18 30.90 7.80
CA LYS A 219 -31.44 30.33 7.30
C LYS A 219 -31.18 29.12 6.40
N PRO A 220 -32.03 28.08 6.46
CA PRO A 220 -31.95 26.95 5.55
C PRO A 220 -32.07 27.37 4.08
N VAL A 221 -31.19 26.85 3.23
CA VAL A 221 -31.26 27.00 1.78
C VAL A 221 -32.30 26.03 1.23
N THR A 222 -33.36 26.56 0.64
CA THR A 222 -34.50 25.78 0.12
C THR A 222 -34.76 25.96 -1.37
N SER A 223 -33.98 26.83 -2.03
CA SER A 223 -34.12 27.16 -3.46
C SER A 223 -32.79 26.96 -4.19
N PRO A 224 -32.79 26.86 -5.54
CA PRO A 224 -31.57 26.76 -6.31
C PRO A 224 -30.58 27.88 -5.95
N VAL A 225 -29.30 27.52 -5.82
CA VAL A 225 -28.24 28.43 -5.46
C VAL A 225 -27.68 29.08 -6.71
N PHE A 226 -27.46 30.39 -6.68
CA PHE A 226 -26.89 31.14 -7.78
C PHE A 226 -25.49 31.61 -7.40
N ALA A 227 -24.53 31.38 -8.31
CA ALA A 227 -23.14 31.78 -8.14
C ALA A 227 -22.60 32.35 -9.45
N THR A 228 -21.53 33.14 -9.37
CA THR A 228 -20.76 33.59 -10.54
C THR A 228 -19.33 33.08 -10.45
N LEU A 229 -18.74 32.66 -11.57
CA LEU A 229 -17.34 32.29 -11.65
C LEU A 229 -16.59 33.28 -12.54
N ASP A 230 -15.59 33.94 -11.97
CA ASP A 230 -14.63 34.74 -12.72
C ASP A 230 -13.42 33.85 -13.04
N VAL A 231 -13.13 33.61 -14.32
CA VAL A 231 -11.98 32.82 -14.78
C VAL A 231 -10.91 33.77 -15.33
N ASP A 232 -9.71 33.74 -14.75
CA ASP A 232 -8.64 34.66 -15.11
C ASP A 232 -7.55 33.97 -15.96
N PHE A 233 -7.74 33.99 -17.27
CA PHE A 233 -6.80 33.43 -18.23
C PHE A 233 -5.42 34.12 -18.27
N ASN A 234 -5.24 35.26 -17.58
CA ASN A 234 -3.94 35.91 -17.45
C ASN A 234 -3.16 35.42 -16.22
N HIS A 235 -3.82 34.77 -15.26
CA HIS A 235 -3.20 34.19 -14.08
C HIS A 235 -3.27 32.67 -14.16
N THR A 236 -2.16 32.09 -14.61
CA THR A 236 -2.03 30.64 -14.81
C THR A 236 -0.75 30.11 -14.21
N LYS A 237 -0.73 28.83 -13.85
CA LYS A 237 0.50 28.12 -13.46
C LYS A 237 0.59 26.76 -14.14
N GLN A 238 1.82 26.31 -14.35
CA GLN A 238 2.07 24.95 -14.83
C GLN A 238 1.72 23.96 -13.73
N ILE A 239 1.08 22.86 -14.11
CA ILE A 239 0.79 21.71 -13.26
C ILE A 239 1.24 20.44 -13.98
N SER A 240 1.41 19.36 -13.23
CA SER A 240 1.85 18.07 -13.78
C SER A 240 0.96 17.56 -14.91
N ASP A 241 1.58 17.08 -16.00
CA ASP A 241 0.89 16.35 -17.08
C ASP A 241 0.75 14.85 -16.78
N ARG A 242 1.20 14.40 -15.59
CA ARG A 242 1.14 13.04 -15.05
C ARG A 242 0.14 12.87 -13.89
N LEU A 243 -0.65 13.90 -13.58
CA LEU A 243 -1.42 14.00 -12.34
C LEU A 243 -2.31 12.79 -12.02
N TYR A 244 -2.90 12.13 -13.03
CA TYR A 244 -3.83 11.02 -12.84
C TYR A 244 -3.24 9.69 -13.30
N GLY A 245 -3.01 8.78 -12.36
CA GLY A 245 -2.59 7.41 -12.65
C GLY A 245 -3.41 6.39 -11.87
N ILE A 246 -2.92 5.14 -11.86
CA ILE A 246 -3.55 4.04 -11.13
C ILE A 246 -2.53 3.36 -10.21
N PHE A 247 -3.04 2.88 -9.08
CA PHE A 247 -2.34 1.99 -8.17
C PHE A 247 -2.83 0.56 -8.37
N PHE A 248 -1.89 -0.38 -8.44
CA PHE A 248 -2.20 -1.80 -8.53
C PHE A 248 -1.37 -2.60 -7.53
N GLU A 249 -2.08 -3.33 -6.68
CA GLU A 249 -1.54 -4.47 -5.94
C GLU A 249 -2.45 -5.68 -6.09
N ASP A 250 -1.89 -6.87 -5.89
CA ASP A 250 -2.68 -8.09 -5.84
C ASP A 250 -3.34 -8.21 -4.46
N ILE A 251 -4.50 -7.56 -4.32
CA ILE A 251 -5.43 -7.61 -3.18
C ILE A 251 -6.81 -8.02 -3.69
N SER A 252 -7.61 -8.72 -2.88
CA SER A 252 -9.00 -9.09 -3.21
C SER A 252 -9.15 -9.83 -4.56
N TYR A 253 -8.17 -10.69 -4.87
CA TYR A 253 -8.01 -11.40 -6.16
C TYR A 253 -7.86 -10.44 -7.36
N GLY A 254 -7.18 -9.32 -7.16
CA GLY A 254 -6.95 -8.29 -8.18
C GLY A 254 -6.12 -8.78 -9.38
N ALA A 255 -5.08 -9.59 -9.16
CA ALA A 255 -4.30 -10.21 -10.22
C ALA A 255 -4.73 -11.66 -10.48
N ASP A 256 -4.37 -12.58 -9.58
CA ASP A 256 -4.72 -14.00 -9.69
C ASP A 256 -6.22 -14.21 -9.41
N GLY A 257 -6.96 -14.73 -10.41
CA GLY A 257 -8.42 -14.83 -10.38
C GLY A 257 -9.17 -13.55 -10.77
N GLY A 258 -8.44 -12.51 -11.19
CA GLY A 258 -8.93 -11.20 -11.59
C GLY A 258 -8.37 -10.73 -12.93
N LEU A 259 -7.43 -9.77 -12.89
CA LEU A 259 -6.88 -9.11 -14.08
C LEU A 259 -6.04 -10.05 -14.95
N TRP A 260 -5.35 -11.04 -14.37
CA TRP A 260 -4.68 -12.08 -15.15
C TRP A 260 -5.70 -13.11 -15.64
N ALA A 261 -5.73 -13.43 -16.94
CA ALA A 261 -6.81 -14.20 -17.56
C ALA A 261 -6.78 -15.72 -17.29
N GLU A 262 -5.91 -16.20 -16.39
CA GLU A 262 -5.84 -17.61 -16.00
C GLU A 262 -7.15 -18.06 -15.33
N MET A 263 -7.79 -19.08 -15.91
CA MET A 263 -9.06 -19.60 -15.42
C MET A 263 -8.89 -20.79 -14.47
N ILE A 264 -7.71 -21.41 -14.43
CA ILE A 264 -7.41 -22.53 -13.54
C ILE A 264 -6.78 -22.02 -12.25
N GLN A 265 -7.39 -22.37 -11.13
CA GLN A 265 -6.82 -22.09 -9.82
C GLN A 265 -5.86 -23.21 -9.43
N ASN A 266 -4.67 -22.86 -8.90
CA ASN A 266 -3.66 -23.83 -8.43
C ASN A 266 -3.26 -24.85 -9.52
N GLY A 267 -3.01 -24.38 -10.74
CA GLY A 267 -2.64 -25.24 -11.89
C GLY A 267 -1.22 -25.82 -11.84
N ASP A 268 -0.37 -25.24 -10.99
CA ASP A 268 1.02 -25.61 -10.69
C ASP A 268 1.18 -26.39 -9.38
N PHE A 269 0.10 -26.56 -8.61
CA PHE A 269 0.07 -27.33 -7.37
C PHE A 269 0.96 -26.75 -6.24
N GLU A 270 1.28 -25.46 -6.29
CA GLU A 270 2.20 -24.81 -5.33
C GLU A 270 1.53 -24.21 -4.09
N TYR A 271 0.20 -24.30 -4.00
CA TYR A 271 -0.53 -23.82 -2.84
C TYR A 271 -0.07 -24.56 -1.57
N ASN A 272 0.05 -23.83 -0.48
CA ASN A 272 0.53 -24.37 0.79
C ASN A 272 -0.21 -23.75 1.98
N LYS A 273 0.13 -24.25 3.16
CA LYS A 273 -0.55 -23.91 4.42
C LYS A 273 -0.34 -22.45 4.84
N ASP A 274 0.72 -21.80 4.35
CA ASP A 274 1.06 -20.43 4.71
C ASP A 274 0.23 -19.42 3.91
N ASP A 275 -0.30 -19.81 2.74
CA ASP A 275 -1.16 -18.94 1.91
C ASP A 275 -2.47 -18.54 2.60
N ARG A 276 -3.17 -19.47 3.28
CA ARG A 276 -4.50 -19.20 3.86
C ARG A 276 -4.72 -19.90 5.20
N LYS A 277 -4.04 -19.43 6.26
CA LYS A 277 -4.21 -19.89 7.66
C LYS A 277 -4.33 -21.41 7.81
N LYS A 278 -3.47 -22.16 7.11
CA LYS A 278 -3.38 -23.64 7.13
C LYS A 278 -4.56 -24.39 6.50
N VAL A 279 -5.39 -23.73 5.71
CA VAL A 279 -6.51 -24.37 4.98
C VAL A 279 -6.07 -24.85 3.60
N TRP A 280 -5.18 -24.12 2.95
CA TRP A 280 -4.71 -24.44 1.60
C TRP A 280 -3.52 -25.41 1.60
N ASN A 281 -3.45 -26.19 0.52
CA ASN A 281 -2.41 -27.17 0.21
C ASN A 281 -2.33 -27.41 -1.31
N ALA A 282 -1.37 -28.23 -1.75
CA ALA A 282 -1.07 -28.46 -3.16
C ALA A 282 -2.25 -29.00 -3.99
N THR A 283 -3.28 -29.57 -3.35
CA THR A 283 -4.48 -30.11 -4.02
C THR A 283 -5.68 -29.17 -3.97
N THR A 284 -5.52 -27.97 -3.39
CA THR A 284 -6.58 -26.95 -3.34
C THR A 284 -7.14 -26.68 -4.74
N ALA A 285 -8.45 -26.47 -4.86
CA ALA A 285 -9.20 -26.33 -6.11
C ALA A 285 -9.34 -27.61 -6.97
N TRP A 286 -8.66 -28.71 -6.63
CA TRP A 286 -8.75 -29.99 -7.34
C TRP A 286 -9.59 -31.03 -6.59
N LYS A 287 -10.39 -31.82 -7.32
CA LYS A 287 -11.14 -32.96 -6.78
C LYS A 287 -11.18 -34.16 -7.73
N PRO A 288 -11.15 -35.42 -7.24
CA PRO A 288 -10.77 -35.79 -5.87
C PRO A 288 -9.30 -35.41 -5.57
N GLU A 289 -8.86 -35.60 -4.33
CA GLU A 289 -7.49 -35.28 -3.92
C GLU A 289 -6.45 -35.99 -4.80
N LEU A 290 -5.44 -35.22 -5.23
CA LEU A 290 -4.38 -35.68 -6.14
C LEU A 290 -3.16 -36.14 -5.34
N LYS A 291 -2.45 -37.15 -5.87
CA LYS A 291 -1.10 -37.45 -5.40
C LYS A 291 -0.15 -36.37 -5.93
N ILE A 292 0.56 -35.71 -5.03
CA ILE A 292 1.58 -34.71 -5.36
C ILE A 292 2.96 -35.31 -5.12
N ASP A 293 3.90 -35.07 -6.04
CA ASP A 293 5.29 -35.52 -5.97
C ASP A 293 6.25 -34.39 -6.39
N THR A 294 7.51 -34.50 -5.99
CA THR A 294 8.57 -33.49 -6.17
C THR A 294 9.92 -34.09 -6.62
N LYS A 295 9.98 -35.41 -6.88
CA LYS A 295 11.24 -36.12 -7.16
C LYS A 295 11.90 -35.75 -8.49
N GLN A 296 11.10 -35.53 -9.53
CA GLN A 296 11.57 -35.13 -10.87
C GLN A 296 10.71 -33.97 -11.37
N PRO A 297 10.86 -32.78 -10.76
CA PRO A 297 9.97 -31.68 -11.01
C PRO A 297 10.23 -31.06 -12.39
N LEU A 298 9.26 -30.30 -12.89
CA LEU A 298 9.45 -29.50 -14.11
C LEU A 298 10.47 -28.39 -13.87
N SER A 299 10.40 -27.78 -12.68
CA SER A 299 11.25 -26.69 -12.24
C SER A 299 11.73 -26.92 -10.81
N ARG A 300 12.87 -26.34 -10.44
CA ARG A 300 13.32 -26.35 -9.04
C ARG A 300 12.59 -25.33 -8.18
N ASN A 301 12.07 -24.26 -8.79
CA ASN A 301 11.37 -23.19 -8.08
C ASN A 301 9.89 -23.55 -7.84
N ASN A 302 9.31 -24.34 -8.75
CA ASN A 302 7.98 -24.96 -8.63
C ASN A 302 8.13 -26.48 -8.66
N PRO A 303 8.45 -27.11 -7.51
CA PRO A 303 8.76 -28.53 -7.48
C PRO A 303 7.53 -29.45 -7.53
N HIS A 304 6.33 -28.96 -7.23
CA HIS A 304 5.14 -29.81 -7.14
C HIS A 304 4.59 -30.16 -8.52
N TYR A 305 4.16 -31.41 -8.67
CA TYR A 305 3.36 -31.83 -9.82
C TYR A 305 2.37 -32.91 -9.39
N ALA A 306 1.25 -33.01 -10.11
CA ALA A 306 0.25 -34.04 -9.87
C ALA A 306 0.61 -35.34 -10.60
N VAL A 307 0.43 -36.47 -9.91
CA VAL A 307 0.48 -37.81 -10.48
C VAL A 307 -0.94 -38.31 -10.69
N LEU A 308 -1.34 -38.42 -11.95
CA LEU A 308 -2.67 -38.85 -12.33
C LEU A 308 -2.86 -40.35 -12.07
N SER A 309 -3.97 -40.67 -11.40
CA SER A 309 -4.47 -42.04 -11.27
C SER A 309 -5.35 -42.41 -12.49
N LYS A 310 -6.12 -43.51 -12.42
CA LYS A 310 -7.11 -43.84 -13.48
C LYS A 310 -8.40 -43.03 -13.39
N ALA A 311 -8.67 -42.39 -12.25
CA ALA A 311 -9.90 -41.63 -12.06
C ALA A 311 -9.79 -40.22 -12.68
N PRO A 312 -10.88 -39.67 -13.24
CA PRO A 312 -10.93 -38.26 -13.63
C PRO A 312 -10.69 -37.34 -12.44
N VAL A 313 -10.02 -36.22 -12.70
CA VAL A 313 -9.81 -35.14 -11.73
C VAL A 313 -10.32 -33.83 -12.31
N TYR A 314 -10.82 -32.96 -11.44
CA TYR A 314 -11.59 -31.79 -11.79
C TYR A 314 -11.01 -30.54 -11.14
N ASN A 315 -10.99 -29.43 -11.87
CA ASN A 315 -10.67 -28.11 -11.35
C ASN A 315 -11.83 -27.15 -11.60
N TYR A 316 -12.28 -26.48 -10.55
CA TYR A 316 -13.46 -25.61 -10.59
C TYR A 316 -13.13 -24.14 -10.90
N GLY A 317 -11.85 -23.81 -11.12
CA GLY A 317 -11.39 -22.44 -11.36
C GLY A 317 -11.59 -21.52 -10.17
N TRP A 318 -11.62 -20.22 -10.45
CA TRP A 318 -11.77 -19.15 -9.45
C TRP A 318 -13.24 -18.89 -9.14
N ASP A 319 -13.84 -19.71 -8.26
CA ASP A 319 -15.30 -19.74 -7.96
C ASP A 319 -16.17 -20.14 -9.16
N GLY A 320 -15.61 -20.87 -10.11
CA GLY A 320 -16.24 -21.27 -11.36
C GLY A 320 -15.40 -20.90 -12.57
N ILE A 321 -15.66 -21.56 -13.70
CA ILE A 321 -15.11 -21.21 -15.01
C ILE A 321 -16.24 -20.64 -15.86
N GLU A 322 -16.00 -19.49 -16.48
CA GLU A 322 -17.01 -18.82 -17.32
C GLU A 322 -16.57 -18.77 -18.77
N ILE A 323 -17.34 -19.44 -19.64
CA ILE A 323 -17.03 -19.54 -21.07
C ILE A 323 -18.15 -18.96 -21.94
N LYS A 324 -17.76 -18.43 -23.10
CA LYS A 324 -18.66 -17.78 -24.06
C LYS A 324 -18.85 -18.65 -25.30
N ARG A 325 -20.09 -18.75 -25.78
CA ARG A 325 -20.42 -19.32 -27.09
C ARG A 325 -19.64 -18.57 -28.19
N GLY A 326 -19.10 -19.31 -29.15
CA GLY A 326 -18.29 -18.75 -30.24
C GLY A 326 -16.84 -18.39 -29.86
N ALA A 327 -16.45 -18.44 -28.59
CA ALA A 327 -15.11 -18.09 -28.14
C ALA A 327 -14.14 -19.29 -28.20
N GLN A 328 -12.85 -18.97 -28.17
CA GLN A 328 -11.74 -19.92 -28.16
C GLN A 328 -10.93 -19.78 -26.87
N TYR A 329 -10.50 -20.91 -26.34
CA TYR A 329 -9.68 -21.00 -25.13
C TYR A 329 -8.49 -21.92 -25.39
N THR A 330 -7.32 -21.54 -24.88
CA THR A 330 -6.10 -22.35 -24.94
C THR A 330 -5.99 -23.16 -23.67
N ILE A 331 -6.02 -24.48 -23.79
CA ILE A 331 -5.59 -25.37 -22.72
C ILE A 331 -4.12 -25.70 -22.95
N SER A 332 -3.29 -25.56 -21.90
CA SER A 332 -1.90 -25.99 -21.95
C SER A 332 -1.44 -26.60 -20.63
N PHE A 333 -0.41 -27.43 -20.69
CA PHE A 333 0.19 -28.11 -19.54
C PHE A 333 1.54 -28.73 -19.93
N TYR A 334 2.33 -29.11 -18.94
CA TYR A 334 3.47 -30.00 -19.12
C TYR A 334 3.11 -31.39 -18.62
N ALA A 335 3.54 -32.43 -19.33
CA ALA A 335 3.36 -33.80 -18.86
C ALA A 335 4.55 -34.69 -19.20
N ARG A 336 4.69 -35.76 -18.43
CA ARG A 336 5.61 -36.88 -18.73
C ARG A 336 4.98 -38.21 -18.34
N ASN A 337 5.29 -39.24 -19.11
CA ASN A 337 4.91 -40.62 -18.84
C ASN A 337 5.88 -41.19 -17.81
N ILE A 338 5.38 -41.54 -16.62
CA ILE A 338 6.24 -42.02 -15.52
C ILE A 338 6.27 -43.55 -15.42
N ASP A 339 5.47 -44.25 -16.23
CA ASP A 339 5.57 -45.70 -16.34
C ASP A 339 6.65 -46.11 -17.33
N ALA A 340 7.75 -46.63 -16.79
CA ALA A 340 8.88 -47.14 -17.56
C ALA A 340 8.51 -48.30 -18.51
N ASN A 341 7.37 -48.98 -18.28
CA ASN A 341 6.91 -50.09 -19.11
C ASN A 341 5.90 -49.67 -20.18
N SER A 342 5.44 -48.42 -20.16
CA SER A 342 4.50 -47.88 -21.14
C SER A 342 5.23 -47.02 -22.16
N LYS A 343 5.03 -47.32 -23.45
CA LYS A 343 5.56 -46.48 -24.55
C LYS A 343 4.77 -45.19 -24.74
N ARG A 344 3.53 -45.15 -24.25
CA ARG A 344 2.65 -43.97 -24.33
C ARG A 344 1.46 -44.14 -23.40
N GLU A 345 1.05 -43.03 -22.81
CA GLU A 345 -0.24 -42.91 -22.14
C GLU A 345 -1.13 -41.90 -22.86
N LYS A 346 -2.43 -42.03 -22.68
CA LYS A 346 -3.42 -41.13 -23.28
C LYS A 346 -4.22 -40.45 -22.20
N LEU A 347 -4.50 -39.17 -22.41
CA LEU A 347 -5.40 -38.40 -21.56
C LEU A 347 -6.31 -37.54 -22.44
N ARG A 348 -7.52 -37.30 -21.95
CA ARG A 348 -8.48 -36.34 -22.51
C ARG A 348 -8.63 -35.20 -21.51
N ILE A 349 -8.52 -33.96 -21.98
CA ILE A 349 -8.89 -32.78 -21.18
C ILE A 349 -10.18 -32.21 -21.76
N ALA A 350 -11.15 -31.93 -20.91
CA ALA A 350 -12.47 -31.45 -21.32
C ALA A 350 -12.97 -30.32 -20.41
N LEU A 351 -13.81 -29.45 -20.96
CA LEU A 351 -14.70 -28.62 -20.16
C LEU A 351 -16.04 -29.33 -20.04
N LEU A 352 -16.54 -29.48 -18.80
CA LEU A 352 -17.81 -30.10 -18.47
C LEU A 352 -18.75 -29.07 -17.84
N ASN A 353 -20.06 -29.25 -18.01
CA ASN A 353 -21.05 -28.47 -17.26
C ASN A 353 -21.41 -29.14 -15.91
N GLY A 354 -22.29 -28.51 -15.12
CA GLY A 354 -22.74 -29.05 -13.83
C GLY A 354 -23.40 -30.44 -13.88
N ASN A 355 -23.81 -30.93 -15.06
CA ASN A 355 -24.36 -32.28 -15.27
C ASN A 355 -23.31 -33.27 -15.79
N HIS A 356 -22.02 -32.89 -15.77
CA HIS A 356 -20.90 -33.66 -16.33
C HIS A 356 -21.01 -33.92 -17.85
N GLU A 357 -21.79 -33.10 -18.57
CA GLU A 357 -21.85 -33.18 -20.03
C GLU A 357 -20.65 -32.45 -20.64
N VAL A 358 -20.00 -33.09 -21.61
CA VAL A 358 -18.84 -32.51 -22.32
C VAL A 358 -19.29 -31.35 -23.18
N ILE A 359 -18.75 -30.16 -22.91
CA ILE A 359 -18.92 -28.96 -23.72
C ILE A 359 -17.93 -28.97 -24.89
N THR A 360 -16.66 -29.26 -24.59
CA THR A 360 -15.57 -29.37 -25.57
C THR A 360 -14.42 -30.18 -24.96
N ASP A 361 -13.58 -30.81 -25.79
CA ASP A 361 -12.44 -31.60 -25.33
C ASP A 361 -11.30 -31.70 -26.34
N ALA A 362 -10.13 -32.10 -25.84
CA ALA A 362 -8.98 -32.47 -26.64
C ALA A 362 -8.36 -33.76 -26.07
N LYS A 363 -7.76 -34.56 -26.97
CA LYS A 363 -7.09 -35.82 -26.64
C LYS A 363 -5.60 -35.70 -26.87
N PHE A 364 -4.82 -36.12 -25.90
CA PHE A 364 -3.37 -36.03 -25.91
C PHE A 364 -2.73 -37.41 -25.77
N LYS A 365 -1.52 -37.55 -26.33
CA LYS A 365 -0.66 -38.73 -26.17
C LYS A 365 0.62 -38.29 -25.47
N VAL A 366 0.88 -38.85 -24.30
CA VAL A 366 2.08 -38.59 -23.51
C VAL A 366 3.05 -39.73 -23.74
N GLU A 367 4.02 -39.50 -24.64
CA GLU A 367 4.96 -40.53 -25.10
C GLU A 367 6.35 -40.39 -24.45
N ASN A 368 6.70 -39.18 -23.99
CA ASN A 368 8.01 -38.88 -23.45
C ASN A 368 8.09 -39.14 -21.94
N HIS A 369 9.21 -39.71 -21.48
CA HIS A 369 9.53 -39.85 -20.05
C HIS A 369 10.12 -38.58 -19.43
N GLN A 370 10.53 -37.62 -20.26
CA GLN A 370 10.92 -36.26 -19.87
C GLN A 370 9.75 -35.31 -20.05
N TRP A 371 9.74 -34.22 -19.29
CA TRP A 371 8.72 -33.18 -19.38
C TRP A 371 8.59 -32.64 -20.80
N SER A 372 7.36 -32.62 -21.30
CA SER A 372 7.01 -32.08 -22.62
C SER A 372 5.82 -31.15 -22.50
N TYR A 373 5.83 -30.07 -23.27
CA TYR A 373 4.73 -29.11 -23.33
C TYR A 373 3.63 -29.61 -24.28
N TYR A 374 2.38 -29.49 -23.85
CA TYR A 374 1.19 -29.85 -24.61
C TYR A 374 0.22 -28.67 -24.62
N GLN A 375 -0.47 -28.48 -25.75
CA GLN A 375 -1.53 -27.48 -25.89
C GLN A 375 -2.61 -27.90 -26.87
N ALA A 376 -3.82 -27.36 -26.70
CA ALA A 376 -4.90 -27.43 -27.68
C ALA A 376 -5.82 -26.20 -27.57
N ILE A 377 -6.60 -25.96 -28.63
CA ILE A 377 -7.63 -24.91 -28.65
C ILE A 377 -8.99 -25.55 -28.43
N PHE A 378 -9.65 -25.15 -27.36
CA PHE A 378 -11.06 -25.41 -27.08
C PHE A 378 -11.93 -24.41 -27.81
N ASN A 379 -12.65 -24.90 -28.82
CA ASN A 379 -13.63 -24.13 -29.57
C ASN A 379 -15.02 -24.33 -28.94
N ILE A 380 -15.63 -23.26 -28.46
CA ILE A 380 -17.00 -23.32 -27.93
C ILE A 380 -17.97 -23.02 -29.06
N GLU A 381 -18.67 -24.05 -29.55
CA GLU A 381 -19.62 -23.91 -30.66
C GLU A 381 -20.69 -22.85 -30.35
N ASP A 382 -20.86 -21.88 -31.25
CA ASP A 382 -21.90 -20.84 -31.14
C ASP A 382 -23.31 -21.46 -31.16
N LYS A 383 -23.54 -22.39 -32.09
CA LYS A 383 -24.80 -23.12 -32.24
C LYS A 383 -24.55 -24.63 -32.12
N PRO A 384 -24.50 -25.16 -30.88
CA PRO A 384 -24.16 -26.56 -30.70
C PRO A 384 -25.28 -27.47 -31.21
N LYS A 385 -24.91 -28.64 -31.75
CA LYS A 385 -25.89 -29.63 -32.22
C LYS A 385 -26.82 -30.13 -31.10
N LYS A 386 -26.31 -30.17 -29.87
CA LYS A 386 -27.06 -30.45 -28.65
C LYS A 386 -27.02 -29.20 -27.78
N ASN A 387 -28.17 -28.75 -27.28
CA ASN A 387 -28.23 -27.61 -26.38
C ASN A 387 -27.61 -27.98 -25.02
N ILE A 388 -26.31 -27.76 -24.87
CA ILE A 388 -25.55 -28.03 -23.64
C ILE A 388 -25.53 -26.74 -22.80
N SER A 389 -25.92 -26.81 -21.53
CA SER A 389 -25.82 -25.66 -20.62
C SER A 389 -24.36 -25.28 -20.38
N LEU A 390 -24.08 -23.98 -20.26
CA LEU A 390 -22.78 -23.42 -19.84
C LEU A 390 -22.80 -23.00 -18.36
N ASP A 391 -23.69 -23.58 -17.55
CA ASP A 391 -23.75 -23.31 -16.12
C ASP A 391 -22.81 -24.24 -15.35
N LYS A 392 -22.12 -23.68 -14.35
CA LYS A 392 -21.22 -24.39 -13.45
C LYS A 392 -20.15 -25.18 -14.21
N VAL A 393 -19.46 -24.51 -15.13
CA VAL A 393 -18.41 -25.15 -15.94
C VAL A 393 -17.17 -25.43 -15.09
N PHE A 394 -16.52 -26.56 -15.33
CA PHE A 394 -15.27 -26.95 -14.72
C PHE A 394 -14.38 -27.73 -15.70
N LEU A 395 -13.08 -27.72 -15.46
CA LEU A 395 -12.09 -28.50 -16.23
C LEU A 395 -12.06 -29.93 -15.70
N ALA A 396 -11.98 -30.92 -16.59
CA ALA A 396 -11.76 -32.32 -16.28
C ALA A 396 -10.51 -32.84 -17.00
N ILE A 397 -9.63 -33.50 -16.27
CA ILE A 397 -8.50 -34.28 -16.81
C ILE A 397 -8.86 -35.76 -16.64
N ILE A 398 -8.97 -36.46 -17.76
CA ILE A 398 -9.53 -37.81 -17.86
C ILE A 398 -8.48 -38.72 -18.49
N PRO A 399 -7.70 -39.46 -17.69
CA PRO A 399 -6.81 -40.52 -18.18
C PRO A 399 -7.59 -41.61 -18.91
N ASP A 400 -6.98 -42.26 -19.91
CA ASP A 400 -7.60 -43.39 -20.62
C ASP A 400 -7.81 -44.56 -19.64
N GLU A 401 -8.99 -45.18 -19.62
CA GLU A 401 -9.28 -46.33 -18.76
C GLU A 401 -8.32 -47.51 -19.00
N LYS A 402 -7.77 -47.59 -20.21
CA LYS A 402 -6.78 -48.60 -20.63
C LYS A 402 -5.34 -48.20 -20.30
N ALA A 403 -5.12 -47.01 -19.73
CA ALA A 403 -3.81 -46.58 -19.25
C ALA A 403 -3.28 -47.61 -18.25
N LYS A 404 -2.04 -48.05 -18.48
CA LYS A 404 -1.35 -48.99 -17.59
C LYS A 404 -0.38 -48.26 -16.67
N GLY A 405 0.13 -47.12 -17.12
CA GLY A 405 1.02 -46.25 -16.42
C GLY A 405 0.39 -45.05 -15.73
N GLU A 406 1.19 -44.40 -14.89
CA GLU A 406 0.87 -43.10 -14.30
C GLU A 406 1.37 -41.96 -15.22
N ILE A 407 0.72 -40.80 -15.18
CA ILE A 407 1.14 -39.59 -15.89
C ILE A 407 1.43 -38.51 -14.85
N ALA A 408 2.59 -37.88 -14.93
CA ALA A 408 2.85 -36.65 -14.19
C ALA A 408 2.41 -35.45 -15.04
N ILE A 409 1.70 -34.50 -14.43
CA ILE A 409 1.19 -33.28 -15.06
C ILE A 409 1.45 -32.06 -14.18
N ASP A 410 1.77 -30.95 -14.81
CA ASP A 410 2.13 -29.69 -14.14
C ASP A 410 1.74 -28.48 -15.03
N MET A 411 1.66 -27.29 -14.44
CA MET A 411 1.38 -26.01 -15.09
C MET A 411 0.11 -26.04 -15.95
N VAL A 412 -0.96 -26.68 -15.45
CA VAL A 412 -2.25 -26.73 -16.14
C VAL A 412 -2.85 -25.34 -16.22
N SER A 413 -3.13 -24.88 -17.42
CA SER A 413 -3.56 -23.51 -17.69
C SER A 413 -4.68 -23.47 -18.72
N LEU A 414 -5.70 -22.65 -18.47
CA LEU A 414 -6.80 -22.38 -19.40
C LEU A 414 -6.95 -20.88 -19.52
N VAL A 415 -6.69 -20.34 -20.71
CA VAL A 415 -6.71 -18.90 -20.97
C VAL A 415 -7.56 -18.61 -22.21
N PRO A 416 -8.47 -17.62 -22.20
CA PRO A 416 -9.15 -17.18 -23.42
C PRO A 416 -8.14 -16.70 -24.48
N GLN A 417 -8.40 -16.97 -25.76
CA GLN A 417 -7.56 -16.41 -26.85
C GLN A 417 -7.77 -14.89 -27.00
N ASP A 418 -8.97 -14.40 -26.69
CA ASP A 418 -9.29 -12.96 -26.69
C ASP A 418 -8.89 -12.32 -25.35
N THR A 419 -7.61 -12.03 -25.20
CA THR A 419 -7.05 -11.24 -24.08
C THR A 419 -6.79 -9.80 -24.50
N TYR A 420 -6.66 -8.89 -23.53
CA TYR A 420 -6.34 -7.49 -23.82
C TYR A 420 -5.02 -7.40 -24.61
N LYS A 421 -5.10 -6.84 -25.82
CA LYS A 421 -3.98 -6.74 -26.78
C LYS A 421 -3.28 -8.06 -27.13
N GLY A 422 -3.82 -9.21 -26.72
CA GLY A 422 -3.17 -10.52 -26.87
C GLY A 422 -2.09 -10.82 -25.82
N HIS A 423 -1.98 -10.03 -24.76
CA HIS A 423 -0.89 -10.11 -23.77
C HIS A 423 -1.31 -10.74 -22.42
N GLY A 424 -2.38 -11.54 -22.40
CA GLY A 424 -2.71 -12.39 -21.24
C GLY A 424 -3.60 -11.76 -20.17
N LEU A 425 -3.90 -10.46 -20.24
CA LEU A 425 -4.84 -9.84 -19.32
C LEU A 425 -6.30 -10.09 -19.71
N ARG A 426 -7.15 -10.20 -18.68
CA ARG A 426 -8.60 -10.34 -18.82
C ARG A 426 -9.15 -9.07 -19.46
N LYS A 427 -9.72 -9.24 -20.66
CA LYS A 427 -10.00 -8.14 -21.58
C LYS A 427 -10.96 -7.08 -21.05
N ASP A 428 -12.10 -7.49 -20.49
CA ASP A 428 -13.12 -6.57 -19.95
C ASP A 428 -12.59 -5.70 -18.80
N LEU A 429 -11.82 -6.29 -17.88
CA LEU A 429 -11.16 -5.55 -16.79
C LEU A 429 -10.10 -4.59 -17.33
N ALA A 430 -9.20 -5.07 -18.19
CA ALA A 430 -8.13 -4.24 -18.73
C ALA A 430 -8.66 -3.10 -19.63
N GLU A 431 -9.72 -3.33 -20.41
CA GLU A 431 -10.40 -2.29 -21.19
C GLU A 431 -11.05 -1.26 -20.26
N THR A 432 -11.75 -1.70 -19.22
CA THR A 432 -12.34 -0.80 -18.21
C THR A 432 -11.26 0.06 -17.56
N ILE A 433 -10.11 -0.50 -17.19
CA ILE A 433 -9.02 0.28 -16.59
C ILE A 433 -8.40 1.24 -17.62
N ALA A 434 -8.21 0.79 -18.87
CA ALA A 434 -7.64 1.62 -19.94
C ALA A 434 -8.53 2.83 -20.30
N GLU A 435 -9.86 2.73 -20.09
CA GLU A 435 -10.78 3.86 -20.26
C GLU A 435 -10.52 5.02 -19.29
N LEU A 436 -9.82 4.78 -18.18
CA LEU A 436 -9.33 5.85 -17.29
C LEU A 436 -8.22 6.68 -17.95
N GLN A 437 -7.57 6.17 -19.00
CA GLN A 437 -6.40 6.78 -19.66
C GLN A 437 -5.28 7.19 -18.67
N PRO A 438 -4.85 6.28 -17.79
CA PRO A 438 -3.88 6.60 -16.74
C PRO A 438 -2.55 7.07 -17.34
N LYS A 439 -1.91 8.07 -16.71
CA LYS A 439 -0.60 8.57 -17.10
C LYS A 439 0.53 7.70 -16.60
N PHE A 440 0.32 7.00 -15.49
CA PHE A 440 1.26 6.06 -14.91
C PHE A 440 0.54 4.91 -14.20
N VAL A 441 1.28 3.82 -13.95
CA VAL A 441 0.83 2.67 -13.15
C VAL A 441 1.84 2.39 -12.04
N ARG A 442 1.43 2.49 -10.78
CA ARG A 442 2.20 2.04 -9.61
C ARG A 442 1.96 0.54 -9.38
N PHE A 443 3.02 -0.25 -9.34
CA PHE A 443 2.99 -1.71 -9.11
C PHE A 443 4.33 -2.20 -8.52
N PRO A 444 4.46 -3.45 -8.03
CA PRO A 444 3.39 -4.37 -7.69
C PRO A 444 2.61 -3.95 -6.44
N GLY A 445 3.00 -2.82 -5.83
CA GLY A 445 2.15 -1.99 -5.00
C GLY A 445 1.77 -2.54 -3.62
N GLY A 446 1.61 -1.60 -2.70
CA GLY A 446 1.06 -1.75 -1.37
C GLY A 446 1.85 -2.67 -0.45
N CYS A 447 1.14 -3.14 0.56
CA CYS A 447 1.66 -4.10 1.53
C CYS A 447 2.18 -5.40 0.89
N MET A 448 1.69 -5.77 -0.30
CA MET A 448 2.15 -6.99 -0.99
C MET A 448 3.64 -6.93 -1.35
N LEU A 449 4.14 -5.75 -1.76
CA LEU A 449 5.56 -5.53 -2.03
C LEU A 449 6.44 -5.77 -0.79
N HIS A 450 6.00 -5.23 0.34
CA HIS A 450 6.69 -5.32 1.62
C HIS A 450 6.75 -6.74 2.17
N GLY A 451 5.73 -7.55 1.89
CA GLY A 451 5.62 -8.91 2.39
C GLY A 451 5.36 -9.03 3.90
N ASP A 452 4.99 -10.23 4.31
CA ASP A 452 4.81 -10.63 5.71
C ASP A 452 6.14 -11.11 6.31
N GLY A 453 7.05 -10.16 6.52
CA GLY A 453 8.42 -10.39 7.03
C GLY A 453 9.50 -10.43 5.94
N LEU A 454 10.77 -10.43 6.37
CA LEU A 454 11.92 -10.31 5.47
C LEU A 454 12.01 -11.42 4.42
N GLY A 455 11.62 -12.64 4.79
CA GLY A 455 11.61 -13.79 3.87
C GLY A 455 10.50 -13.74 2.81
N ASN A 456 9.58 -12.77 2.89
CA ASN A 456 8.44 -12.62 2.00
C ASN A 456 8.42 -11.27 1.26
N ILE A 457 9.46 -10.44 1.36
CA ILE A 457 9.58 -9.24 0.53
C ILE A 457 9.51 -9.63 -0.96
N TYR A 458 8.88 -8.79 -1.79
CA TYR A 458 8.71 -9.14 -3.20
C TYR A 458 10.01 -8.98 -3.97
N HIS A 459 10.53 -10.09 -4.50
CA HIS A 459 11.70 -10.11 -5.37
C HIS A 459 11.30 -10.10 -6.84
N TRP A 460 11.51 -8.98 -7.54
CA TRP A 460 11.08 -8.82 -8.93
C TRP A 460 11.67 -9.87 -9.89
N LYS A 461 12.91 -10.31 -9.66
CA LYS A 461 13.57 -11.37 -10.46
C LYS A 461 12.86 -12.72 -10.37
N GLU A 462 12.12 -12.97 -9.30
CA GLU A 462 11.33 -14.20 -9.15
C GLU A 462 10.02 -14.17 -9.97
N SER A 463 9.70 -13.03 -10.60
CA SER A 463 8.46 -12.80 -11.36
C SER A 463 8.66 -12.74 -12.87
N ILE A 464 9.88 -12.89 -13.37
CA ILE A 464 10.20 -12.79 -14.81
C ILE A 464 10.74 -14.13 -15.35
N GLY A 465 10.81 -14.25 -16.67
CA GLY A 465 11.19 -15.49 -17.33
C GLY A 465 10.00 -16.44 -17.47
N LYS A 466 10.30 -17.71 -17.77
CA LYS A 466 9.29 -18.74 -18.03
C LYS A 466 8.44 -18.99 -16.80
N TYR A 467 7.14 -19.14 -16.96
CA TYR A 467 6.20 -19.31 -15.83
C TYR A 467 6.60 -20.43 -14.88
N GLN A 468 7.06 -21.58 -15.39
CA GLN A 468 7.48 -22.68 -14.53
C GLN A 468 8.71 -22.37 -13.66
N ASP A 469 9.52 -21.38 -14.03
CA ASP A 469 10.74 -21.02 -13.31
C ASP A 469 10.51 -19.82 -12.36
N ARG A 470 9.32 -19.21 -12.37
CA ARG A 470 8.95 -18.15 -11.42
C ARG A 470 8.69 -18.76 -10.04
N LYS A 471 9.01 -18.05 -8.97
CA LYS A 471 8.87 -18.58 -7.61
C LYS A 471 7.65 -17.95 -6.92
N PRO A 472 6.59 -18.73 -6.65
CA PRO A 472 5.39 -18.23 -6.01
C PRO A 472 5.66 -17.85 -4.56
N ALA A 473 4.73 -17.11 -3.98
CA ALA A 473 4.83 -16.67 -2.59
C ALA A 473 3.44 -16.62 -1.93
N PRO A 474 3.35 -16.78 -0.61
CA PRO A 474 2.17 -16.37 0.12
C PRO A 474 2.00 -14.85 -0.02
N ASN A 475 0.76 -14.43 -0.21
CA ASN A 475 0.36 -13.03 -0.27
C ASN A 475 -0.04 -12.56 1.15
N ILE A 476 0.40 -11.36 1.56
CA ILE A 476 0.06 -10.77 2.86
C ILE A 476 -1.45 -10.65 3.09
N TRP A 477 -2.23 -10.55 2.00
CA TRP A 477 -3.69 -10.55 1.99
C TRP A 477 -4.34 -11.94 2.15
N ARG A 478 -3.54 -12.95 2.50
CA ARG A 478 -3.95 -14.32 2.89
C ARG A 478 -4.52 -15.16 1.75
N TYR A 479 -3.83 -15.12 0.61
CA TYR A 479 -3.98 -16.05 -0.51
C TYR A 479 -2.63 -16.32 -1.19
N HIS A 480 -2.63 -17.05 -2.29
CA HIS A 480 -1.43 -17.48 -3.01
C HIS A 480 -1.11 -16.54 -4.16
N GLN A 481 0.16 -16.21 -4.35
CA GLN A 481 0.63 -15.39 -5.47
C GLN A 481 1.47 -16.24 -6.43
N THR A 482 0.93 -16.47 -7.63
CA THR A 482 1.60 -17.29 -8.67
C THR A 482 2.75 -16.55 -9.34
N LYS A 483 2.71 -15.20 -9.31
CA LYS A 483 3.57 -14.29 -10.09
C LYS A 483 3.52 -14.54 -11.61
N ARG A 484 2.41 -15.09 -12.13
CA ARG A 484 2.16 -15.18 -13.59
C ARG A 484 1.96 -13.80 -14.21
N MET A 485 1.29 -12.91 -13.51
CA MET A 485 1.40 -11.47 -13.76
C MET A 485 2.61 -10.97 -12.95
N GLY A 486 3.75 -10.84 -13.62
CA GLY A 486 5.00 -10.38 -13.03
C GLY A 486 5.49 -9.09 -13.69
N PHE A 487 6.74 -8.73 -13.44
CA PHE A 487 7.30 -7.46 -13.92
C PHE A 487 7.25 -7.33 -15.44
N TYR A 488 7.47 -8.40 -16.22
CA TYR A 488 7.30 -8.31 -17.67
C TYR A 488 5.86 -7.93 -18.06
N GLU A 489 4.87 -8.60 -17.48
CA GLU A 489 3.46 -8.35 -17.78
C GLU A 489 3.00 -6.97 -17.30
N TYR A 490 3.47 -6.48 -16.15
CA TYR A 490 3.16 -5.12 -15.69
C TYR A 490 3.70 -4.05 -16.63
N PHE A 491 4.95 -4.17 -17.07
CA PHE A 491 5.55 -3.22 -18.01
C PHE A 491 4.85 -3.27 -19.38
N GLN A 492 4.56 -4.46 -19.90
CA GLN A 492 3.78 -4.61 -21.13
C GLN A 492 2.39 -3.97 -21.02
N TRP A 493 1.73 -4.14 -19.87
CA TRP A 493 0.43 -3.52 -19.62
C TRP A 493 0.49 -1.99 -19.60
N CYS A 494 1.55 -1.41 -19.05
CA CYS A 494 1.79 0.03 -19.09
C CYS A 494 1.90 0.53 -20.55
N GLU A 495 2.69 -0.14 -21.37
CA GLU A 495 2.84 0.21 -22.81
C GLU A 495 1.52 0.07 -23.57
N ASP A 496 0.76 -0.99 -23.32
CA ASP A 496 -0.53 -1.26 -23.98
C ASP A 496 -1.56 -0.15 -23.73
N MET A 497 -1.49 0.49 -22.56
CA MET A 497 -2.32 1.64 -22.17
C MET A 497 -1.71 3.00 -22.54
N GLY A 498 -0.42 3.04 -22.89
CA GLY A 498 0.33 4.29 -23.06
C GLY A 498 0.64 5.01 -21.75
N ALA A 499 0.75 4.27 -20.64
CA ALA A 499 1.08 4.77 -19.31
C ALA A 499 2.56 4.56 -18.99
N GLU A 500 3.13 5.40 -18.13
CA GLU A 500 4.49 5.23 -17.62
C GLU A 500 4.53 4.20 -16.46
N PRO A 501 5.48 3.25 -16.46
CA PRO A 501 5.63 2.31 -15.34
C PRO A 501 6.27 3.00 -14.12
N LEU A 502 5.67 2.80 -12.94
CA LEU A 502 6.23 3.12 -11.62
C LEU A 502 6.38 1.82 -10.80
N PRO A 503 7.43 1.01 -11.04
CA PRO A 503 7.75 -0.13 -10.20
C PRO A 503 8.23 0.36 -8.82
N VAL A 504 7.69 -0.23 -7.76
CA VAL A 504 8.07 0.06 -6.36
C VAL A 504 8.81 -1.15 -5.79
N LEU A 505 9.90 -0.89 -5.06
CA LEU A 505 10.72 -1.90 -4.37
C LEU A 505 10.77 -1.60 -2.87
N ALA A 506 10.85 -2.64 -2.04
CA ALA A 506 10.95 -2.45 -0.59
C ALA A 506 12.22 -1.63 -0.23
N ALA A 507 12.15 -0.81 0.81
CA ALA A 507 13.28 -0.01 1.26
C ALA A 507 14.31 -0.81 2.09
N GLY A 508 14.40 -2.12 1.87
CA GLY A 508 15.21 -3.04 2.67
C GLY A 508 14.59 -3.40 4.03
N VAL A 509 13.31 -3.10 4.24
CA VAL A 509 12.52 -3.50 5.41
C VAL A 509 11.19 -4.12 4.93
N PRO A 510 10.59 -5.05 5.69
CA PRO A 510 9.25 -5.58 5.41
C PRO A 510 8.17 -4.68 6.03
N CYS A 511 6.91 -5.09 5.87
CA CYS A 511 5.77 -4.31 6.36
C CYS A 511 5.86 -4.10 7.87
N GLN A 512 5.54 -2.90 8.35
CA GLN A 512 5.45 -2.62 9.79
C GLN A 512 4.40 -3.48 10.52
N ASN A 513 3.50 -4.12 9.77
CA ASN A 513 2.49 -5.04 10.26
C ASN A 513 2.83 -6.53 10.06
N SER A 514 4.08 -6.85 9.73
CA SER A 514 4.52 -8.23 9.56
C SER A 514 4.36 -9.04 10.84
N GLN A 515 3.97 -10.30 10.70
CA GLN A 515 3.93 -11.29 11.76
C GLN A 515 5.33 -11.52 12.34
N ALA A 516 5.36 -12.12 13.54
CA ALA A 516 6.60 -12.50 14.17
C ALA A 516 7.34 -13.57 13.35
N ASN A 517 8.64 -13.38 13.16
CA ASN A 517 9.54 -14.40 12.62
C ASN A 517 9.81 -15.52 13.65
N GLU A 518 10.68 -16.47 13.31
CA GLU A 518 11.05 -17.60 14.20
C GLU A 518 11.68 -17.15 15.54
N ASP A 519 12.30 -15.97 15.55
CA ASP A 519 12.88 -15.38 16.74
C ASP A 519 11.85 -14.66 17.63
N GLY A 520 10.63 -14.46 17.14
CA GLY A 520 9.58 -13.72 17.85
C GLY A 520 9.58 -12.22 17.54
N LEU A 521 10.44 -11.77 16.63
CA LEU A 521 10.53 -10.37 16.19
C LEU A 521 9.48 -10.10 15.10
N ALA A 522 8.62 -9.11 15.31
CA ALA A 522 7.55 -8.71 14.40
C ALA A 522 7.83 -7.32 13.78
N GLY A 523 6.93 -6.86 12.91
CA GLY A 523 7.05 -5.56 12.24
C GLY A 523 8.22 -5.52 11.27
N GLN A 524 9.06 -4.48 11.32
CA GLN A 524 10.18 -4.31 10.37
C GLN A 524 11.33 -5.33 10.53
N GLN A 525 11.32 -6.16 11.57
CA GLN A 525 12.30 -7.26 11.75
C GLN A 525 13.78 -6.83 11.61
N ASN A 526 14.11 -5.59 12.02
CA ASN A 526 15.46 -4.99 11.90
C ASN A 526 16.03 -4.87 10.47
N GLY A 527 15.17 -5.02 9.45
CA GLY A 527 15.54 -4.89 8.04
C GLY A 527 16.51 -5.96 7.51
N ILE A 528 16.75 -5.94 6.19
CA ILE A 528 17.76 -6.79 5.54
C ILE A 528 19.11 -6.54 6.23
N PRO A 529 19.86 -7.57 6.67
CA PRO A 529 21.14 -7.36 7.33
C PRO A 529 22.08 -6.46 6.51
N MET A 530 22.78 -5.52 7.16
CA MET A 530 23.65 -4.56 6.45
C MET A 530 24.71 -5.23 5.57
N SER A 531 25.18 -6.43 5.92
CA SER A 531 26.11 -7.22 5.09
C SER A 531 25.50 -7.73 3.79
N GLN A 532 24.17 -7.82 3.70
CA GLN A 532 23.42 -8.26 2.52
C GLN A 532 22.88 -7.09 1.69
N MET A 533 22.82 -5.89 2.27
CA MET A 533 22.35 -4.69 1.58
C MET A 533 23.06 -4.38 0.24
N PRO A 534 24.39 -4.58 0.08
CA PRO A 534 25.02 -4.39 -1.24
C PRO A 534 24.42 -5.26 -2.35
N ALA A 535 24.04 -6.50 -2.05
CA ALA A 535 23.40 -7.39 -3.01
C ALA A 535 21.98 -6.91 -3.34
N TYR A 536 21.23 -6.44 -2.34
CA TYR A 536 19.89 -5.89 -2.55
C TYR A 536 19.91 -4.58 -3.36
N VAL A 537 20.87 -3.69 -3.08
CA VAL A 537 21.10 -2.48 -3.89
C VAL A 537 21.38 -2.85 -5.35
N GLN A 538 22.22 -3.86 -5.58
CA GLN A 538 22.46 -4.35 -6.93
C GLN A 538 21.19 -4.90 -7.59
N ASP A 539 20.31 -5.56 -6.84
CA ASP A 539 19.01 -6.04 -7.32
C ASP A 539 18.11 -4.92 -7.85
N VAL A 540 18.10 -3.77 -7.17
CA VAL A 540 17.39 -2.55 -7.61
C VAL A 540 18.02 -1.97 -8.89
N LEU A 541 19.35 -1.89 -8.95
CA LEU A 541 20.05 -1.38 -10.14
C LEU A 541 19.89 -2.30 -11.36
N ASP A 542 19.77 -3.61 -11.11
CA ASP A 542 19.53 -4.63 -12.13
C ASP A 542 18.13 -4.50 -12.75
N LEU A 543 17.12 -4.06 -11.99
CA LEU A 543 15.79 -3.78 -12.55
C LEU A 543 15.86 -2.64 -13.58
N ILE A 544 16.55 -1.55 -13.24
CA ILE A 544 16.71 -0.41 -14.16
C ILE A 544 17.48 -0.86 -15.41
N GLU A 545 18.53 -1.65 -15.23
CA GLU A 545 19.32 -2.21 -16.33
C GLU A 545 18.50 -3.18 -17.20
N TRP A 546 17.66 -4.03 -16.59
CA TRP A 546 16.73 -4.91 -17.28
C TRP A 546 15.70 -4.13 -18.10
N ALA A 547 15.16 -3.03 -17.56
CA ALA A 547 14.14 -2.24 -18.24
C ALA A 547 14.72 -1.37 -19.36
N ASN A 548 15.91 -0.77 -19.15
CA ASN A 548 16.43 0.29 -20.01
C ASN A 548 17.73 -0.05 -20.76
N GLY A 549 18.47 -1.07 -20.34
CA GLY A 549 19.78 -1.38 -20.90
C GLY A 549 19.74 -1.80 -22.37
N ASP A 550 20.91 -1.74 -23.01
CA ASP A 550 21.15 -2.27 -24.36
C ASP A 550 21.40 -3.79 -24.28
N ALA A 551 20.59 -4.56 -25.00
CA ALA A 551 20.66 -6.02 -25.06
C ALA A 551 22.00 -6.54 -25.62
N ASN A 552 22.78 -5.70 -26.32
CA ASN A 552 24.10 -6.08 -26.83
C ASN A 552 25.20 -6.07 -25.75
N THR A 553 25.02 -5.29 -24.69
CA THR A 553 26.04 -5.08 -23.65
C THR A 553 25.62 -5.55 -22.27
N SER A 554 24.32 -5.79 -22.08
CA SER A 554 23.73 -6.13 -20.78
C SER A 554 23.00 -7.47 -20.81
N ASN A 555 23.41 -8.39 -19.95
CA ASN A 555 22.74 -9.69 -19.80
C ASN A 555 21.28 -9.52 -19.34
N TRP A 556 20.99 -8.49 -18.54
CA TRP A 556 19.63 -8.21 -18.09
C TRP A 556 18.75 -7.73 -19.24
N ALA A 557 19.21 -6.76 -20.03
CA ALA A 557 18.48 -6.31 -21.21
C ALA A 557 18.36 -7.41 -22.28
N LYS A 558 19.38 -8.29 -22.39
CA LYS A 558 19.31 -9.47 -23.25
C LYS A 558 18.20 -10.42 -22.82
N MET A 559 18.03 -10.65 -21.52
CA MET A 559 16.94 -11.46 -20.99
C MET A 559 15.56 -10.85 -21.30
N ARG A 560 15.40 -9.52 -21.22
CA ARG A 560 14.20 -8.81 -21.68
C ARG A 560 13.94 -9.04 -23.18
N ALA A 561 14.98 -8.91 -24.00
CA ALA A 561 14.92 -9.12 -25.44
C ALA A 561 14.53 -10.56 -25.82
N GLU A 562 15.12 -11.56 -25.15
CA GLU A 562 14.82 -12.98 -25.36
C GLU A 562 13.40 -13.36 -24.88
N ALA A 563 12.83 -12.61 -23.95
CA ALA A 563 11.43 -12.75 -23.52
C ALA A 563 10.43 -12.17 -24.53
N GLY A 564 10.90 -11.49 -25.60
CA GLY A 564 10.06 -10.96 -26.67
C GLY A 564 10.05 -9.44 -26.79
N HIS A 565 10.77 -8.72 -25.91
CA HIS A 565 10.78 -7.25 -25.90
C HIS A 565 12.20 -6.68 -26.02
N PRO A 566 12.75 -6.57 -27.25
CA PRO A 566 14.12 -6.10 -27.45
C PRO A 566 14.29 -4.60 -27.17
N ALA A 567 13.24 -3.79 -27.37
CA ALA A 567 13.30 -2.35 -27.10
C ALA A 567 13.37 -2.08 -25.58
N PRO A 568 13.98 -0.97 -25.14
CA PRO A 568 13.85 -0.52 -23.76
C PRO A 568 12.39 -0.17 -23.43
N PHE A 569 11.95 -0.44 -22.21
CA PHE A 569 10.65 0.03 -21.69
C PHE A 569 10.63 1.53 -21.37
N ASN A 570 11.78 2.21 -21.43
CA ASN A 570 11.93 3.64 -21.14
C ASN A 570 11.45 4.00 -19.72
N LEU A 571 11.87 3.21 -18.73
CA LEU A 571 11.61 3.45 -17.31
C LEU A 571 12.20 4.79 -16.86
N LYS A 572 11.36 5.68 -16.33
CA LYS A 572 11.75 7.01 -15.83
C LYS A 572 11.69 7.15 -14.32
N MET A 573 10.83 6.37 -13.67
CA MET A 573 10.52 6.48 -12.26
C MET A 573 10.75 5.16 -11.55
N ILE A 574 11.22 5.20 -10.30
CA ILE A 574 11.33 4.03 -9.44
C ILE A 574 10.91 4.40 -8.02
N GLY A 575 9.99 3.62 -7.45
CA GLY A 575 9.55 3.78 -6.07
C GLY A 575 10.45 2.99 -5.12
N ILE A 576 10.87 3.59 -4.01
CA ILE A 576 11.62 2.91 -2.94
C ILE A 576 10.87 3.09 -1.63
N GLY A 577 10.39 1.99 -1.06
CA GLY A 577 9.52 1.98 0.12
C GLY A 577 8.04 2.15 -0.22
N ASN A 578 7.19 1.93 0.80
CA ASN A 578 5.73 2.03 0.76
C ASN A 578 5.23 2.06 2.21
N GLU A 579 4.52 3.08 2.72
CA GLU A 579 3.92 3.00 4.07
C GLU A 579 4.86 2.55 5.20
N ASP A 580 6.16 2.87 5.10
CA ASP A 580 7.17 2.38 6.03
C ASP A 580 7.11 3.11 7.37
N LEU A 581 7.31 2.38 8.47
CA LEU A 581 7.72 2.99 9.73
C LEU A 581 9.09 3.66 9.48
N ILE A 582 9.20 4.97 9.67
CA ILE A 582 10.37 5.78 9.34
C ILE A 582 11.39 5.72 10.49
N SER A 583 11.71 4.50 10.89
CA SER A 583 12.70 4.15 11.92
C SER A 583 14.13 4.45 11.44
N THR A 584 15.08 4.39 12.38
CA THR A 584 16.52 4.49 12.06
C THR A 584 16.92 3.38 11.09
N VAL A 585 16.44 2.15 11.32
CA VAL A 585 16.68 0.96 10.48
C VAL A 585 16.21 1.17 9.04
N PHE A 586 15.04 1.81 8.85
CA PHE A 586 14.52 2.18 7.54
C PHE A 586 15.40 3.24 6.88
N GLU A 587 15.70 4.35 7.58
CA GLU A 587 16.43 5.50 7.04
C GLU A 587 17.77 5.08 6.44
N GLU A 588 18.55 4.25 7.14
CA GLU A 588 19.86 3.77 6.67
C GLU A 588 19.77 3.07 5.30
N ARG A 589 18.82 2.14 5.16
CA ARG A 589 18.66 1.30 3.97
C ARG A 589 18.03 2.07 2.83
N TYR A 590 17.01 2.85 3.15
CA TYR A 590 16.31 3.74 2.23
C TYR A 590 17.28 4.70 1.54
N LEU A 591 18.20 5.32 2.31
CA LEU A 591 19.22 6.21 1.75
C LEU A 591 20.34 5.47 1.01
N MET A 592 20.74 4.28 1.47
CA MET A 592 21.72 3.45 0.78
C MET A 592 21.24 3.08 -0.64
N ILE A 593 19.98 2.65 -0.77
CA ILE A 593 19.37 2.31 -2.06
C ILE A 593 19.24 3.56 -2.94
N SER A 594 18.60 4.62 -2.42
CA SER A 594 18.27 5.81 -3.21
C SER A 594 19.50 6.55 -3.72
N ARG A 595 20.55 6.65 -2.90
CA ARG A 595 21.83 7.26 -3.31
C ARG A 595 22.54 6.42 -4.37
N ALA A 596 22.48 5.09 -4.27
CA ALA A 596 23.09 4.21 -5.28
C ALA A 596 22.38 4.32 -6.64
N VAL A 597 21.05 4.42 -6.65
CA VAL A 597 20.26 4.67 -7.87
C VAL A 597 20.70 5.99 -8.50
N LYS A 598 20.69 7.09 -7.76
CA LYS A 598 21.10 8.41 -8.28
C LYS A 598 22.56 8.47 -8.71
N ALA A 599 23.45 7.73 -8.07
CA ALA A 599 24.85 7.66 -8.45
C ALA A 599 25.06 6.98 -9.81
N LYS A 600 24.30 5.91 -10.12
CA LYS A 600 24.41 5.18 -11.39
C LYS A 600 23.53 5.76 -12.50
N TYR A 601 22.33 6.23 -12.14
CA TYR A 601 21.31 6.75 -13.05
C TYR A 601 20.82 8.12 -12.54
N PRO A 602 21.60 9.20 -12.73
CA PRO A 602 21.31 10.52 -12.16
C PRO A 602 19.96 11.10 -12.60
N ASP A 603 19.50 10.76 -13.81
CA ASP A 603 18.25 11.23 -14.40
C ASP A 603 17.03 10.39 -14.00
N MET A 604 17.21 9.25 -13.29
CA MET A 604 16.09 8.44 -12.80
C MET A 604 15.33 9.18 -11.70
N GLU A 605 14.01 9.29 -11.81
CA GLU A 605 13.16 9.90 -10.79
C GLU A 605 12.93 8.89 -9.65
N VAL A 606 13.58 9.11 -8.50
CA VAL A 606 13.34 8.29 -7.31
C VAL A 606 12.12 8.85 -6.58
N ILE A 607 11.09 8.02 -6.45
CA ILE A 607 9.87 8.31 -5.70
C ILE A 607 10.02 7.68 -4.31
N GLY A 608 10.06 8.52 -3.29
CA GLY A 608 10.22 8.11 -1.91
C GLY A 608 8.90 7.82 -1.21
N THR A 609 8.92 7.51 0.08
CA THR A 609 7.73 7.46 0.96
C THR A 609 7.93 8.33 2.20
N VAL A 610 6.84 8.87 2.75
CA VAL A 610 6.81 9.51 4.08
C VAL A 610 6.05 8.72 5.14
N GLY A 611 5.83 7.43 4.89
CA GLY A 611 5.24 6.51 5.86
C GLY A 611 3.75 6.24 5.68
N PRO A 612 3.15 5.48 6.61
CA PRO A 612 1.83 4.85 6.42
C PRO A 612 0.64 5.81 6.61
N PHE A 613 0.82 6.91 7.33
CA PHE A 613 -0.28 7.76 7.77
C PHE A 613 0.04 9.22 7.57
N HIS A 614 -0.96 9.98 7.11
CA HIS A 614 -0.97 11.43 7.13
C HIS A 614 -1.56 12.01 8.44
N TYR A 615 -1.68 13.35 8.50
CA TYR A 615 -2.13 14.19 9.63
C TYR A 615 -1.21 14.11 10.86
N PRO A 616 -0.34 15.11 11.05
CA PRO A 616 1.09 14.90 11.28
C PRO A 616 1.36 13.72 12.24
N SER A 617 1.59 12.55 11.64
CA SER A 617 2.06 11.37 12.33
C SER A 617 3.58 11.46 12.52
N SER A 618 4.12 10.66 13.43
CA SER A 618 5.56 10.55 13.68
C SER A 618 6.34 10.27 12.37
N ASP A 619 5.86 9.28 11.61
CA ASP A 619 6.42 8.85 10.33
C ASP A 619 6.35 9.96 9.28
N TYR A 620 5.18 10.59 9.12
CA TYR A 620 4.97 11.67 8.16
C TYR A 620 5.95 12.82 8.36
N ILE A 621 6.09 13.27 9.62
CA ILE A 621 7.00 14.36 9.96
C ILE A 621 8.45 13.97 9.65
N GLU A 622 8.86 12.76 10.04
CA GLU A 622 10.24 12.32 9.86
C GLU A 622 10.58 12.04 8.38
N GLY A 623 9.67 11.42 7.64
CA GLY A 623 9.81 11.19 6.21
C GLY A 623 9.99 12.49 5.43
N TRP A 624 9.20 13.52 5.75
CA TRP A 624 9.36 14.85 5.16
C TRP A 624 10.66 15.54 5.59
N LYS A 625 11.13 15.34 6.82
CA LYS A 625 12.45 15.83 7.26
C LYS A 625 13.56 15.21 6.41
N ILE A 626 13.52 13.89 6.18
CA ILE A 626 14.47 13.19 5.30
C ILE A 626 14.40 13.75 3.87
N ALA A 627 13.19 13.85 3.29
CA ALA A 627 13.01 14.34 1.92
C ALA A 627 13.55 15.77 1.71
N LYS A 628 13.34 16.64 2.70
CA LYS A 628 13.85 18.03 2.68
C LYS A 628 15.37 18.10 2.85
N ARG A 629 15.94 17.24 3.71
CA ARG A 629 17.38 17.21 4.01
C ARG A 629 18.21 16.64 2.88
N GLU A 630 17.73 15.58 2.22
CA GLU A 630 18.54 14.79 1.30
C GLU A 630 18.62 15.40 -0.11
N LYS A 631 19.85 15.69 -0.53
CA LYS A 631 20.18 16.29 -1.83
C LYS A 631 21.24 15.47 -2.56
N PHE A 632 21.29 15.60 -3.88
CA PHE A 632 22.36 15.05 -4.72
C PHE A 632 22.78 16.05 -5.80
N LYS A 633 23.88 15.76 -6.50
CA LYS A 633 24.29 16.51 -7.69
C LYS A 633 23.81 15.77 -8.93
N ASP A 634 23.03 16.43 -9.77
CA ASP A 634 22.52 15.86 -11.03
C ASP A 634 23.64 15.68 -12.08
N SER A 635 23.27 15.12 -13.24
CA SER A 635 24.17 14.90 -14.39
C SER A 635 24.80 16.19 -14.94
N LYS A 636 24.25 17.36 -14.59
CA LYS A 636 24.72 18.70 -14.98
C LYS A 636 25.45 19.42 -13.84
N GLY A 637 25.59 18.80 -12.67
CA GLY A 637 26.26 19.34 -11.49
C GLY A 637 25.41 20.25 -10.61
N ASN A 638 24.09 20.37 -10.86
CA ASN A 638 23.20 21.17 -10.02
C ASN A 638 22.79 20.39 -8.77
N VAL A 639 22.56 21.12 -7.66
CA VAL A 639 21.99 20.52 -6.44
C VAL A 639 20.50 20.32 -6.65
N ALA A 640 20.04 19.08 -6.50
CA ALA A 640 18.65 18.67 -6.62
C ALA A 640 18.21 17.82 -5.42
N ASN A 641 16.90 17.69 -5.23
CA ASN A 641 16.33 16.80 -4.22
C ASN A 641 16.67 15.35 -4.56
N LEU A 642 17.08 14.54 -3.57
CA LEU A 642 17.34 13.12 -3.78
C LEU A 642 16.09 12.41 -4.31
N PHE A 643 14.94 12.74 -3.71
CA PHE A 643 13.62 12.27 -4.09
C PHE A 643 12.93 13.31 -4.99
N SER A 644 12.51 12.88 -6.18
CA SER A 644 11.81 13.74 -7.14
C SER A 644 10.38 14.02 -6.65
N ALA A 645 9.73 12.99 -6.12
CA ALA A 645 8.52 13.10 -5.31
C ALA A 645 8.61 12.19 -4.09
N VAL A 646 7.74 12.40 -3.10
CA VAL A 646 7.51 11.47 -2.00
C VAL A 646 6.03 11.08 -1.93
N ASP A 647 5.82 9.81 -1.58
CA ASP A 647 4.52 9.15 -1.55
C ASP A 647 3.81 9.43 -0.22
N GLU A 648 2.63 10.04 -0.30
CA GLU A 648 1.70 10.28 0.80
C GLU A 648 0.44 9.43 0.63
N HIS A 649 -0.04 8.84 1.72
CA HIS A 649 -1.20 7.96 1.72
C HIS A 649 -2.25 8.45 2.73
N TYR A 650 -3.53 8.39 2.34
CA TYR A 650 -4.60 8.62 3.30
C TYR A 650 -5.99 8.16 2.90
N TYR A 651 -6.71 7.72 3.92
CA TYR A 651 -7.99 7.08 3.77
C TYR A 651 -8.99 7.60 4.79
N GLU A 652 -9.81 8.55 4.35
CA GLU A 652 -10.47 9.45 5.26
C GLU A 652 -11.98 9.48 5.10
N GLN A 653 -12.68 10.02 6.09
CA GLN A 653 -14.13 10.24 5.99
C GLN A 653 -14.45 11.38 5.01
N PRO A 654 -15.63 11.39 4.34
CA PRO A 654 -16.01 12.46 3.41
C PRO A 654 -15.83 13.88 3.95
N SER A 655 -16.11 14.09 5.24
CA SER A 655 -15.98 15.41 5.86
C SER A 655 -14.54 15.85 6.10
N TRP A 656 -13.58 14.93 6.22
CA TRP A 656 -12.17 15.28 6.23
C TRP A 656 -11.78 16.02 4.95
N PHE A 657 -12.12 15.49 3.78
CA PHE A 657 -11.87 16.14 2.49
C PHE A 657 -12.55 17.50 2.38
N LEU A 658 -13.77 17.61 2.93
CA LEU A 658 -14.51 18.88 2.99
C LEU A 658 -13.81 19.92 3.87
N ASN A 659 -13.23 19.52 5.00
CA ASN A 659 -12.60 20.42 5.96
C ASN A 659 -11.13 20.73 5.62
N HIS A 660 -10.48 19.91 4.79
CA HIS A 660 -9.06 20.01 4.42
C HIS A 660 -8.83 20.48 2.98
N GLN A 661 -9.68 21.36 2.46
CA GLN A 661 -9.57 21.80 1.06
C GLN A 661 -8.27 22.54 0.76
N ASN A 662 -7.60 23.08 1.77
CA ASN A 662 -6.32 23.80 1.67
C ASN A 662 -5.10 22.91 2.01
N TYR A 663 -5.25 21.58 2.06
CA TYR A 663 -4.21 20.67 2.56
C TYR A 663 -2.82 20.92 1.95
N TYR A 664 -2.73 21.11 0.64
CA TYR A 664 -1.47 21.35 -0.08
C TYR A 664 -1.14 22.83 -0.31
N ASP A 665 -2.03 23.75 0.08
CA ASP A 665 -1.92 25.17 -0.28
C ASP A 665 -0.68 25.85 0.33
N ASP A 666 -0.16 25.34 1.44
CA ASP A 666 1.00 25.93 2.15
C ASP A 666 2.30 25.11 2.00
N TYR A 667 2.31 24.07 1.15
CA TYR A 667 3.49 23.24 0.95
C TYR A 667 4.65 24.04 0.32
N ASP A 668 5.89 23.65 0.61
CA ASP A 668 7.06 24.29 -0.01
C ASP A 668 7.22 23.84 -1.47
N ARG A 669 6.99 24.76 -2.42
CA ARG A 669 7.08 24.50 -3.87
C ARG A 669 8.51 24.19 -4.36
N LYS A 670 9.53 24.37 -3.50
CA LYS A 670 10.93 24.01 -3.76
C LYS A 670 11.35 22.65 -3.17
N ALA A 671 10.53 22.06 -2.30
CA ALA A 671 10.78 20.73 -1.76
C ALA A 671 10.55 19.64 -2.82
N SER A 672 10.75 18.37 -2.43
CA SER A 672 10.29 17.24 -3.25
C SER A 672 8.80 17.39 -3.56
N LYS A 673 8.39 16.97 -4.76
CA LYS A 673 6.96 16.93 -5.12
C LYS A 673 6.21 15.90 -4.28
N VAL A 674 4.89 15.94 -4.34
CA VAL A 674 4.02 14.93 -3.74
C VAL A 674 3.55 13.96 -4.81
N TYR A 675 3.65 12.67 -4.50
CA TYR A 675 2.85 11.65 -5.12
C TYR A 675 1.79 11.23 -4.10
N LEU A 676 0.51 11.46 -4.39
CA LEU A 676 -0.59 10.96 -3.56
C LEU A 676 -0.90 9.52 -4.00
N GLY A 677 -0.09 8.56 -3.55
CA GLY A 677 -0.08 7.21 -4.12
C GLY A 677 -1.24 6.34 -3.72
N GLU A 678 -1.84 6.62 -2.56
CA GLU A 678 -3.07 5.95 -2.13
C GLU A 678 -4.00 6.94 -1.45
N TYR A 679 -5.21 7.08 -2.02
CA TYR A 679 -6.29 7.75 -1.31
C TYR A 679 -7.66 7.20 -1.66
N ALA A 680 -8.57 7.26 -0.68
CA ALA A 680 -10.00 7.05 -0.89
C ALA A 680 -10.84 7.63 0.25
N SER A 681 -12.06 8.05 -0.06
CA SER A 681 -13.07 8.38 0.94
C SER A 681 -13.79 7.13 1.43
N ARG A 682 -13.89 6.95 2.76
CA ARG A 682 -14.40 5.74 3.43
C ARG A 682 -15.71 5.93 4.20
N GLY A 683 -16.58 6.78 3.68
CA GLY A 683 -17.93 6.95 4.18
C GLY A 683 -18.86 5.79 3.82
N LYS A 684 -20.01 5.71 4.49
CA LYS A 684 -21.04 4.70 4.22
C LYS A 684 -21.84 4.94 2.93
N ASP A 685 -21.92 6.19 2.49
CA ASP A 685 -22.69 6.59 1.31
C ASP A 685 -21.77 6.78 0.10
N GLU A 686 -22.03 6.03 -0.98
CA GLU A 686 -21.21 6.06 -2.20
C GLU A 686 -21.19 7.44 -2.86
N ARG A 687 -22.29 8.19 -2.80
CA ARG A 687 -22.39 9.52 -3.40
C ARG A 687 -21.65 10.56 -2.54
N ASP A 688 -21.69 10.46 -1.22
CA ASP A 688 -20.85 11.27 -0.32
C ASP A 688 -19.36 11.07 -0.65
N ASN A 689 -18.93 9.81 -0.81
CA ASN A 689 -17.54 9.49 -1.16
C ASN A 689 -17.12 10.09 -2.51
N ALA A 690 -17.93 9.89 -3.55
CA ALA A 690 -17.64 10.44 -4.88
C ALA A 690 -17.58 11.97 -4.89
N LEU A 691 -18.49 12.64 -4.17
CA LEU A 691 -18.50 14.10 -4.09
C LEU A 691 -17.31 14.65 -3.29
N ALA A 692 -16.94 13.99 -2.18
CA ALA A 692 -15.77 14.35 -1.39
C ALA A 692 -14.47 14.21 -2.19
N GLU A 693 -14.31 13.12 -2.94
CA GLU A 693 -13.14 12.91 -3.79
C GLU A 693 -13.13 13.85 -5.01
N ALA A 694 -14.27 14.11 -5.64
CA ALA A 694 -14.35 15.08 -6.73
C ALA A 694 -13.98 16.49 -6.25
N LEU A 695 -14.47 16.90 -5.08
CA LEU A 695 -14.08 18.16 -4.42
C LEU A 695 -12.57 18.17 -4.17
N HIS A 696 -12.03 17.10 -3.60
CA HIS A 696 -10.61 16.99 -3.31
C HIS A 696 -9.75 17.08 -4.57
N LEU A 697 -10.14 16.44 -5.66
CA LEU A 697 -9.43 16.51 -6.93
C LEU A 697 -9.38 17.94 -7.51
N THR A 698 -10.35 18.81 -7.21
CA THR A 698 -10.24 20.24 -7.57
C THR A 698 -9.12 20.95 -6.78
N ASN A 699 -8.88 20.54 -5.52
CA ASN A 699 -7.78 21.05 -4.71
C ASN A 699 -6.44 20.48 -5.16
N ILE A 700 -6.42 19.22 -5.62
CA ILE A 700 -5.26 18.59 -6.23
C ILE A 700 -4.88 19.31 -7.53
N GLU A 701 -5.82 19.57 -8.45
CA GLU A 701 -5.55 20.36 -9.67
C GLU A 701 -5.05 21.77 -9.31
N ARG A 702 -5.66 22.43 -8.31
CA ARG A 702 -5.19 23.73 -7.80
C ARG A 702 -3.77 23.67 -7.29
N ASN A 703 -3.31 22.55 -6.75
CA ASN A 703 -1.94 22.37 -6.24
C ASN A 703 -1.13 21.39 -7.10
N GLY A 704 -1.44 21.26 -8.39
CA GLY A 704 -0.73 20.35 -9.30
C GLY A 704 0.71 20.80 -9.62
N ASP A 705 1.15 21.94 -9.08
CA ASP A 705 2.54 22.38 -9.02
C ASP A 705 3.31 21.77 -7.82
N VAL A 706 2.60 21.19 -6.85
CA VAL A 706 3.14 20.46 -5.69
C VAL A 706 2.86 18.97 -5.84
N VAL A 707 1.60 18.61 -6.09
CA VAL A 707 1.17 17.23 -6.32
C VAL A 707 1.43 16.87 -7.78
N GLU A 708 2.42 16.03 -8.00
CA GLU A 708 2.86 15.62 -9.33
C GLU A 708 2.01 14.44 -9.86
N MET A 709 1.58 13.56 -8.97
CA MET A 709 0.90 12.31 -9.30
C MET A 709 -0.13 11.99 -8.21
N ALA A 710 -1.23 11.32 -8.59
CA ALA A 710 -2.24 10.83 -7.67
C ALA A 710 -2.89 9.55 -8.18
N SER A 711 -3.19 8.61 -7.27
CA SER A 711 -3.88 7.35 -7.60
C SER A 711 -4.83 6.91 -6.49
N TYR A 712 -6.06 6.58 -6.89
CA TYR A 712 -7.05 5.95 -6.01
C TYR A 712 -6.59 4.54 -5.62
N ALA A 713 -6.86 4.13 -4.37
CA ALA A 713 -6.61 2.77 -3.90
C ALA A 713 -7.70 2.24 -2.95
N PRO A 714 -7.94 0.92 -2.89
CA PRO A 714 -7.53 -0.10 -3.86
C PRO A 714 -8.40 -0.09 -5.12
N MET A 715 -7.89 -0.63 -6.22
CA MET A 715 -8.58 -0.54 -7.51
C MET A 715 -9.58 -1.66 -7.77
N LEU A 716 -9.22 -2.92 -7.53
CA LEU A 716 -9.98 -4.09 -7.96
C LEU A 716 -10.43 -4.95 -6.79
N CYS A 717 -11.68 -5.41 -6.84
CA CYS A 717 -12.22 -6.36 -5.87
C CYS A 717 -13.13 -7.41 -6.51
N LYS A 718 -12.75 -8.68 -6.39
CA LYS A 718 -13.63 -9.78 -6.74
C LYS A 718 -14.75 -9.88 -5.71
N VAL A 719 -16.00 -9.85 -6.17
CA VAL A 719 -17.17 -9.95 -5.29
C VAL A 719 -17.09 -11.23 -4.44
N GLY A 720 -17.14 -11.07 -3.12
CA GLY A 720 -17.02 -12.16 -2.13
C GLY A 720 -15.62 -12.35 -1.53
N HIS A 721 -14.60 -11.63 -2.02
CA HIS A 721 -13.21 -11.75 -1.57
C HIS A 721 -12.59 -10.42 -1.12
N SER A 722 -13.41 -9.47 -0.67
CA SER A 722 -12.95 -8.15 -0.20
C SER A 722 -12.04 -8.28 1.02
N ASN A 723 -10.79 -7.84 0.86
CA ASN A 723 -9.83 -7.64 1.96
C ASN A 723 -9.92 -6.22 2.55
N TRP A 724 -10.44 -5.27 1.76
CA TRP A 724 -10.46 -3.85 2.04
C TRP A 724 -11.67 -3.20 1.39
N GLN A 725 -12.09 -2.03 1.89
CA GLN A 725 -13.21 -1.25 1.34
C GLN A 725 -13.01 0.25 1.58
N PRO A 726 -13.45 1.11 0.65
CA PRO A 726 -14.05 0.79 -0.65
C PRO A 726 -13.01 0.45 -1.74
N ASP A 727 -13.46 -0.17 -2.83
CA ASP A 727 -12.69 -0.40 -4.06
C ASP A 727 -13.31 0.34 -5.27
N MET A 728 -12.49 0.71 -6.26
CA MET A 728 -12.95 1.45 -7.44
C MET A 728 -13.78 0.61 -8.43
N ILE A 729 -13.43 -0.67 -8.60
CA ILE A 729 -14.04 -1.59 -9.58
C ILE A 729 -14.29 -2.94 -8.91
N TYR A 730 -15.55 -3.38 -8.93
CA TYR A 730 -15.95 -4.71 -8.46
C TYR A 730 -16.21 -5.64 -9.64
N PHE A 731 -15.87 -6.91 -9.51
CA PHE A 731 -16.07 -7.85 -10.62
C PHE A 731 -16.43 -9.28 -10.17
N THR A 732 -17.05 -10.01 -11.09
CA THR A 732 -17.26 -11.45 -11.03
C THR A 732 -16.50 -12.12 -12.18
N ASN A 733 -16.63 -13.43 -12.37
CA ASN A 733 -16.08 -14.10 -13.56
C ASN A 733 -16.77 -13.66 -14.88
N ARG A 734 -17.92 -12.98 -14.81
CA ARG A 734 -18.71 -12.54 -15.98
C ARG A 734 -18.79 -11.04 -16.15
N ASP A 735 -18.94 -10.32 -15.03
CA ASP A 735 -19.37 -8.93 -15.02
C ASP A 735 -18.35 -8.03 -14.34
N VAL A 736 -18.29 -6.78 -14.82
CA VAL A 736 -17.51 -5.69 -14.24
C VAL A 736 -18.48 -4.58 -13.84
N LYS A 737 -18.35 -4.07 -12.62
CA LYS A 737 -19.14 -2.97 -12.07
C LYS A 737 -18.22 -1.87 -11.55
N THR A 738 -18.36 -0.68 -12.12
CA THR A 738 -17.63 0.53 -11.69
C THR A 738 -18.43 1.29 -10.62
N THR A 739 -17.75 1.96 -9.70
CA THR A 739 -18.36 2.85 -8.69
C THR A 739 -18.57 4.27 -9.21
N LEU A 740 -19.25 5.12 -8.43
CA LEU A 740 -19.25 6.56 -8.69
C LEU A 740 -17.84 7.18 -8.64
N ASN A 741 -16.97 6.67 -7.76
CA ASN A 741 -15.58 7.10 -7.67
C ASN A 741 -14.80 6.79 -8.94
N TYR A 742 -15.02 5.63 -9.58
CA TYR A 742 -14.46 5.35 -10.91
C TYR A 742 -14.85 6.42 -11.93
N GLN A 743 -16.12 6.86 -11.94
CA GLN A 743 -16.56 7.90 -12.86
C GLN A 743 -15.88 9.25 -12.57
N VAL A 744 -15.69 9.60 -11.29
CA VAL A 744 -14.91 10.78 -10.89
C VAL A 744 -13.49 10.70 -11.43
N GLN A 745 -12.78 9.57 -11.19
CA GLN A 745 -11.41 9.39 -11.69
C GLN A 745 -11.34 9.48 -13.23
N LYS A 746 -12.28 8.82 -13.93
CA LYS A 746 -12.37 8.86 -15.40
C LYS A 746 -12.60 10.28 -15.91
N ASP A 747 -13.55 11.01 -15.34
CA ASP A 747 -13.89 12.37 -15.72
C ASP A 747 -12.71 13.33 -15.56
N PHE A 748 -11.96 13.21 -14.47
CA PHE A 748 -10.78 14.02 -14.22
C PHE A 748 -9.62 13.66 -15.15
N SER A 749 -9.28 12.37 -15.25
CA SER A 749 -8.14 11.88 -16.04
C SER A 749 -8.28 12.15 -17.54
N THR A 750 -9.45 11.83 -18.13
CA THR A 750 -9.69 11.95 -19.58
C THR A 750 -9.86 13.39 -20.06
N HIS A 751 -10.08 14.34 -19.15
CA HIS A 751 -10.23 15.77 -19.43
C HIS A 751 -9.16 16.60 -18.68
N SER A 752 -7.95 16.06 -18.56
CA SER A 752 -6.84 16.68 -17.83
C SER A 752 -6.16 17.81 -18.62
N GLY A 753 -5.43 18.67 -17.89
CA GLY A 753 -4.60 19.74 -18.43
C GLY A 753 -3.29 19.88 -17.67
N ASP A 754 -2.33 20.58 -18.27
CA ASP A 754 -0.98 20.88 -17.75
C ASP A 754 -0.84 22.35 -17.33
N ILE A 755 -1.92 23.13 -17.42
CA ILE A 755 -1.98 24.53 -17.01
C ILE A 755 -3.22 24.72 -16.13
N TYR A 756 -3.02 25.11 -14.87
CA TYR A 756 -4.11 25.56 -14.01
C TYR A 756 -4.41 27.03 -14.29
N VAL A 757 -5.69 27.38 -14.41
CA VAL A 757 -6.17 28.75 -14.62
C VAL A 757 -6.85 29.21 -13.34
N GLU A 758 -6.39 30.33 -12.78
CA GLU A 758 -6.99 30.87 -11.57
C GLU A 758 -8.45 31.24 -11.80
N SER A 759 -9.28 30.96 -10.80
CA SER A 759 -10.70 31.29 -10.86
C SER A 759 -11.25 31.64 -9.49
N LYS A 760 -12.25 32.51 -9.47
CA LYS A 760 -12.88 33.02 -8.25
C LYS A 760 -14.38 32.74 -8.27
N LEU A 761 -14.80 31.85 -7.37
CA LEU A 761 -16.22 31.60 -7.12
C LEU A 761 -16.80 32.70 -6.23
N ASN A 762 -17.82 33.39 -6.73
CA ASN A 762 -18.65 34.32 -5.99
C ASN A 762 -20.01 33.67 -5.68
N ILE A 763 -20.19 33.28 -4.42
CA ILE A 763 -21.34 32.60 -3.85
C ILE A 763 -21.52 33.09 -2.41
N ASP A 764 -22.64 32.78 -1.76
CA ASP A 764 -22.78 32.92 -0.32
C ASP A 764 -21.61 32.22 0.41
N GLU A 765 -20.87 32.98 1.22
CA GLU A 765 -19.66 32.49 1.91
C GLU A 765 -19.92 31.26 2.78
N ALA A 766 -21.10 31.13 3.38
CA ALA A 766 -21.47 29.95 4.17
C ALA A 766 -21.61 28.68 3.31
N LEU A 767 -21.83 28.83 2.00
CA LEU A 767 -22.03 27.74 1.05
C LEU A 767 -20.75 27.38 0.29
N LYS A 768 -19.77 28.29 0.26
CA LYS A 768 -18.56 28.19 -0.57
C LYS A 768 -17.80 26.88 -0.39
N LYS A 769 -17.65 26.42 0.85
CA LYS A 769 -16.93 25.16 1.14
C LYS A 769 -17.60 23.91 0.55
N TYR A 770 -18.85 23.97 0.12
CA TYR A 770 -19.59 22.83 -0.44
C TYR A 770 -19.61 22.83 -1.98
N VAL A 771 -18.86 23.74 -2.61
CA VAL A 771 -18.77 23.86 -4.06
C VAL A 771 -17.30 23.82 -4.48
N GLY A 772 -16.91 22.76 -5.18
CA GLY A 772 -15.57 22.59 -5.74
C GLY A 772 -15.47 23.17 -7.14
N ILE A 773 -14.41 23.94 -7.42
CA ILE A 773 -14.14 24.53 -8.74
C ILE A 773 -12.68 24.33 -9.10
N SER A 774 -12.44 23.91 -10.35
CA SER A 774 -11.11 23.92 -10.95
C SER A 774 -11.21 24.19 -12.45
N VAL A 775 -10.25 24.93 -13.00
CA VAL A 775 -10.15 25.21 -14.43
C VAL A 775 -8.74 24.81 -14.88
N VAL A 776 -8.67 23.86 -15.81
CA VAL A 776 -7.40 23.39 -16.37
C VAL A 776 -7.40 23.50 -17.89
N LYS A 777 -6.26 23.87 -18.46
CA LYS A 777 -6.03 23.92 -19.89
C LYS A 777 -5.01 22.88 -20.28
N ASN A 778 -5.29 22.17 -21.36
CA ASN A 778 -4.38 21.22 -21.96
C ASN A 778 -3.64 21.92 -23.11
N SER A 779 -2.34 22.15 -22.95
CA SER A 779 -1.50 22.90 -23.90
C SER A 779 -1.42 22.21 -25.27
N LYS A 780 -1.43 20.88 -25.30
CA LYS A 780 -1.32 20.06 -26.54
C LYS A 780 -2.58 20.13 -27.40
N SER A 781 -3.76 20.04 -26.78
CA SER A 781 -5.05 20.09 -27.48
C SER A 781 -5.67 21.48 -27.55
N ASN A 782 -5.15 22.44 -26.78
CA ASN A 782 -5.68 23.78 -26.56
C ASN A 782 -7.12 23.81 -25.96
N LYS A 783 -7.59 22.69 -25.40
CA LYS A 783 -8.88 22.61 -24.71
C LYS A 783 -8.79 23.11 -23.27
N THR A 784 -9.85 23.75 -22.79
CA THR A 784 -9.99 24.21 -21.40
C THR A 784 -11.18 23.52 -20.76
N TRP A 785 -10.97 22.93 -19.60
CA TRP A 785 -11.96 22.16 -18.86
C TRP A 785 -12.27 22.83 -17.53
N LEU A 786 -13.56 22.99 -17.24
CA LEU A 786 -14.09 23.43 -15.97
C LEU A 786 -14.66 22.23 -15.21
N ARG A 787 -14.23 22.07 -13.95
CA ARG A 787 -14.84 21.18 -12.95
C ARG A 787 -15.78 21.98 -12.07
N VAL A 788 -17.00 21.47 -11.89
CA VAL A 788 -17.94 22.00 -10.90
C VAL A 788 -18.47 20.85 -10.07
N VAL A 789 -18.20 20.87 -8.77
CA VAL A 789 -18.71 19.88 -7.81
C VAL A 789 -19.72 20.58 -6.91
N ASN A 790 -20.94 20.04 -6.80
CA ASN A 790 -22.00 20.59 -5.98
C ASN A 790 -22.41 19.59 -4.90
N ILE A 791 -21.91 19.78 -3.67
CA ILE A 791 -22.29 18.96 -2.51
C ILE A 791 -23.68 19.35 -1.99
N LEU A 792 -24.18 20.54 -2.32
CA LEU A 792 -25.45 21.06 -1.82
C LEU A 792 -26.63 20.17 -2.20
N SER A 793 -27.64 20.15 -1.34
CA SER A 793 -28.94 19.49 -1.60
C SER A 793 -29.83 20.27 -2.58
N GLN A 794 -29.33 21.38 -3.14
CA GLN A 794 -30.04 22.22 -4.10
C GLN A 794 -29.23 22.31 -5.40
N PRO A 795 -29.89 22.46 -6.57
CA PRO A 795 -29.19 22.74 -7.82
C PRO A 795 -28.37 24.03 -7.73
N LEU A 796 -27.19 24.03 -8.35
CA LEU A 796 -26.30 25.17 -8.48
C LEU A 796 -26.38 25.73 -9.90
N ASN A 797 -26.77 27.00 -10.04
CA ASN A 797 -26.72 27.76 -11.28
C ASN A 797 -25.47 28.64 -11.27
N LEU A 798 -24.45 28.24 -12.01
CA LEU A 798 -23.16 28.93 -12.10
C LEU A 798 -23.11 29.79 -13.37
N LYS A 799 -23.06 31.11 -13.20
CA LYS A 799 -22.88 32.07 -14.29
C LYS A 799 -21.40 32.24 -14.62
N ILE A 800 -21.05 32.16 -15.90
CA ILE A 800 -19.69 32.33 -16.42
C ILE A 800 -19.77 33.20 -17.67
N GLY A 801 -19.36 34.46 -17.56
CA GLY A 801 -19.63 35.47 -18.59
C GLY A 801 -21.13 35.57 -18.88
N GLU A 802 -21.54 35.27 -20.12
CA GLU A 802 -22.95 35.27 -20.55
C GLU A 802 -23.63 33.89 -20.44
N LYS A 803 -22.88 32.82 -20.16
CA LYS A 803 -23.41 31.45 -20.05
C LYS A 803 -23.83 31.16 -18.61
N THR A 804 -24.87 30.35 -18.44
CA THR A 804 -25.26 29.76 -17.14
C THR A 804 -25.20 28.25 -17.25
N ILE A 805 -24.44 27.62 -16.37
CA ILE A 805 -24.32 26.17 -16.25
C ILE A 805 -25.09 25.72 -15.01
N MET A 806 -26.03 24.81 -15.19
CA MET A 806 -26.75 24.19 -14.07
C MET A 806 -26.11 22.85 -13.71
N VAL A 807 -25.75 22.68 -12.44
CA VAL A 807 -25.31 21.41 -11.83
C VAL A 807 -26.40 20.97 -10.86
N ASN A 808 -26.81 19.71 -10.94
CA ASN A 808 -27.88 19.20 -10.08
C ASN A 808 -27.44 19.21 -8.61
N ALA A 809 -28.41 19.05 -7.70
CA ALA A 809 -28.10 18.78 -6.31
C ALA A 809 -27.26 17.50 -6.20
N ARG A 810 -26.23 17.52 -5.34
CA ARG A 810 -25.39 16.36 -5.04
C ARG A 810 -24.79 15.71 -6.30
N ASP A 811 -24.16 16.53 -7.14
CA ASP A 811 -23.69 16.14 -8.48
C ASP A 811 -22.39 16.87 -8.84
N TRP A 812 -21.69 16.39 -9.87
CA TRP A 812 -20.53 17.08 -10.45
C TRP A 812 -20.64 17.15 -11.98
N LYS A 813 -19.94 18.10 -12.58
CA LYS A 813 -19.85 18.24 -14.04
C LYS A 813 -18.46 18.63 -14.50
N VAL A 814 -18.12 18.13 -15.68
CA VAL A 814 -16.97 18.56 -16.49
C VAL A 814 -17.51 19.28 -17.72
N ILE A 815 -17.02 20.50 -17.99
CA ILE A 815 -17.47 21.34 -19.10
C ILE A 815 -16.26 21.83 -19.91
N GLU A 816 -16.32 21.74 -21.24
CA GLU A 816 -15.37 22.45 -22.13
C GLU A 816 -15.76 23.93 -22.21
N LEU A 817 -14.85 24.85 -21.89
CA LEU A 817 -15.14 26.31 -21.84
C LEU A 817 -15.10 27.01 -23.21
#